data_AF-A0A1V9Z9M6-F1
#
_entry.id   AF-A0A1V9Z9M6-F1
#
_cell.length_a   1.000
_cell.length_b   1.000
_cell.length_c   1.000
_cell.angle_alpha   90.00
_cell.angle_beta   90.00
_cell.angle_gamma   90.00
#
_symmetry.space_group_name_H-M   'P 1'
#
loop_
_entity.id
_entity.type
_entity.pdbx_description
1 polymer ?
#
loop_
_entity_poly.entity_id
_entity_poly.type
_entity_poly.pdbx_seq_one_letter_code
_entity_poly.pdbx_strand_id
1 'polypeptide(L)'
;MARVAALAPWTLPDVTTLDRKQRVMDAIGFVYVVAAVGLGTGVLTILATYLENNLFWPTFLSSDMPSAVTALFNERLALSNGSFVPLDMVAPNAVIPLIVDIYDSYPRLVLYTELKDMTLAASSLRQLAPSEVAFMMSQYCWLDLQQMWELAHTRRRQARCKTRYATNAAVYLEVVFRNIDVDGWMDLYGPFFHGNIGDAVTKTPTGATWLEALETHTWVSIETEVAYWQRFGCTTFELQWANLRQLGLIESIQITNAVGLITILHLKTIAPVYRYALWTTLSIYGSFENDMGNFFLGVNASLVLNAPTWFGYSTPDAIEMYNVPYPLNSVNQLLHDTLGPLGSVDLRMLRPPESLLVYMREFHRCLAGAKLGDDAVAAAVNGLEAATLHPVPPKWQPPHLAFQGGNPMCAFGSPYPFVQESFGFDDTCAVQRPYSIMWTGTSVLFALSLEDESWNPCMTSGLSLDEETICAQQLTSAKNAYALLPAPKASVESVSQDVEVMALATLQFVANRQQVGSISVESQLLLPPLSSWRLFGWMAIYEWATGQREAVAFEGDATTFNLLSYAYAPAHPVANTQDIGQNFVKYLHAICTYVTGALLLVLVLLIALVPSRWHSRTTAVNWFVFHRVVGAAWVGRPLLIVRAATALVCLSTATVALEHPTSGGRLFVARPRSLLESMLLSGEALWLLYVLNELLIHITGPATRIVAPWTAAAVFIISVVIDTVAPPEIIASVGRTCELHHVDQQLFCSSGMMQVGHMARLGILSAILVGAAVVCGLVSALRPLTASGPAVPSLLLPGYAAMYLEWRAVGDDWCIDRTSALFGGLLFGGFGGHQYVFDVTLWRSFDAADVGVRTGAVSATFLFPSSPANEGTLGPTIVHRFPKESDVSVKATKWWLRRVWSAVGLTYVVLSLVASAVYMTVTSPQALAND
;
A
#
# COMPACT_ATOMS: atom_id res chain seq x y z
N MET A 1 45.58 -77.66 11.18
CA MET A 1 44.63 -78.43 12.03
C MET A 1 44.70 -77.88 13.45
N ALA A 2 43.65 -77.18 13.91
CA ALA A 2 43.15 -77.24 15.30
C ALA A 2 42.00 -76.22 15.49
N ARG A 3 40.78 -76.76 15.41
CA ARG A 3 39.58 -76.46 16.21
C ARG A 3 39.04 -75.03 16.29
N VAL A 4 38.01 -74.84 15.47
CA VAL A 4 36.79 -74.06 15.75
C VAL A 4 36.34 -74.25 17.20
N ALA A 5 36.28 -73.16 17.96
CA ALA A 5 35.50 -73.07 19.19
C ALA A 5 34.28 -72.20 18.89
N ALA A 6 33.13 -72.84 18.74
CA ALA A 6 31.84 -72.18 18.71
C ALA A 6 31.62 -71.48 20.05
N LEU A 7 31.54 -70.15 20.04
CA LEU A 7 31.03 -69.38 21.17
C LEU A 7 29.53 -69.67 21.27
N ALA A 8 29.14 -70.34 22.35
CA ALA A 8 27.76 -70.63 22.69
C ALA A 8 26.93 -69.33 22.80
N PRO A 9 25.66 -69.33 22.39
CA PRO A 9 24.75 -68.22 22.66
C PRO A 9 24.52 -68.16 24.17
N TRP A 10 24.95 -67.07 24.81
CA TRP A 10 24.56 -66.75 26.18
C TRP A 10 23.06 -66.47 26.19
N THR A 11 22.29 -67.46 26.63
CA THR A 11 20.86 -67.32 26.92
C THR A 11 20.72 -66.53 28.22
N LEU A 12 20.34 -65.26 28.10
CA LEU A 12 19.82 -64.47 29.22
C LEU A 12 18.44 -65.02 29.64
N PRO A 13 18.10 -65.04 30.93
CA PRO A 13 16.88 -65.65 31.43
C PRO A 13 15.61 -64.89 30.99
N ASP A 14 14.52 -65.67 30.88
CA ASP A 14 13.17 -65.28 30.45
C ASP A 14 12.70 -63.91 30.97
N VAL A 15 12.24 -63.08 30.03
CA VAL A 15 11.67 -61.76 30.32
C VAL A 15 10.14 -61.87 30.41
N THR A 16 9.65 -61.62 31.62
CA THR A 16 8.26 -61.49 32.03
C THR A 16 7.42 -60.56 31.13
N THR A 17 6.10 -60.82 31.08
CA THR A 17 5.07 -60.03 30.41
C THR A 17 5.21 -58.51 30.66
N LEU A 18 5.10 -57.70 29.60
CA LEU A 18 5.00 -56.22 29.66
C LEU A 18 4.00 -55.77 30.74
N ASP A 19 4.40 -54.82 31.59
CA ASP A 19 3.53 -54.22 32.60
C ASP A 19 2.36 -53.47 31.88
N ARG A 20 1.14 -53.62 32.39
CA ARG A 20 -0.07 -52.97 31.83
C ARG A 20 0.12 -51.46 31.71
N LYS A 21 0.87 -50.85 32.62
CA LYS A 21 1.20 -49.42 32.62
C LYS A 21 2.04 -49.01 31.41
N GLN A 22 3.01 -49.81 30.99
CA GLN A 22 3.89 -49.50 29.85
C GLN A 22 3.10 -49.52 28.53
N ARG A 23 2.25 -50.53 28.34
CA ARG A 23 1.39 -50.61 27.14
C ARG A 23 0.43 -49.43 27.01
N VAL A 24 -0.12 -48.95 28.13
CA VAL A 24 -0.99 -47.76 28.15
C VAL A 24 -0.19 -46.50 27.81
N MET A 25 1.01 -46.34 28.38
CA MET A 25 1.88 -45.21 28.07
C MET A 25 2.36 -45.19 26.62
N ASP A 26 2.66 -46.34 26.03
CA ASP A 26 3.00 -46.47 24.61
C ASP A 26 1.83 -46.12 23.69
N ALA A 27 0.61 -46.53 24.05
CA ALA A 27 -0.60 -46.15 23.32
C ALA A 27 -0.84 -44.64 23.38
N ILE A 28 -0.70 -44.03 24.58
CA ILE A 28 -0.80 -42.58 24.77
C ILE A 28 0.28 -41.85 23.96
N GLY A 29 1.52 -42.34 23.99
CA GLY A 29 2.64 -41.75 23.25
C GLY A 29 2.44 -41.83 21.74
N PHE A 30 1.93 -42.94 21.22
CA PHE A 30 1.57 -43.08 19.81
C PHE A 30 0.45 -42.11 19.41
N VAL A 31 -0.63 -42.04 20.21
CA VAL A 31 -1.72 -41.07 20.00
C VAL A 31 -1.20 -39.64 20.04
N TYR A 32 -0.28 -39.31 20.94
CA TYR A 32 0.36 -38.00 21.02
C TYR A 32 1.09 -37.65 19.71
N VAL A 33 1.89 -38.56 19.14
CA VAL A 33 2.61 -38.30 17.88
C VAL A 33 1.65 -38.16 16.71
N VAL A 34 0.64 -39.03 16.60
CA VAL A 34 -0.39 -38.95 15.56
C VAL A 34 -1.13 -37.60 15.65
N ALA A 35 -1.56 -37.21 16.85
CA ALA A 35 -2.25 -35.96 17.08
C ALA A 35 -1.34 -34.76 16.78
N ALA A 36 -0.09 -34.77 17.23
CA ALA A 36 0.81 -33.64 17.01
C ALA A 36 1.18 -33.43 15.54
N VAL A 37 1.47 -34.51 14.81
CA VAL A 37 1.72 -34.42 13.36
C VAL A 37 0.44 -34.00 12.63
N GLY A 38 -0.73 -34.53 13.02
CA GLY A 38 -2.03 -34.10 12.48
C GLY A 38 -2.29 -32.62 12.72
N LEU A 39 -2.06 -32.11 13.93
CA LEU A 39 -2.16 -30.68 14.24
C LEU A 39 -1.16 -29.86 13.41
N GLY A 40 0.09 -30.33 13.25
CA GLY A 40 1.10 -29.70 12.39
C GLY A 40 0.71 -29.64 10.90
N THR A 41 -0.09 -30.61 10.41
CA THR A 41 -0.72 -30.50 9.07
C THR A 41 -1.84 -29.47 9.05
N GLY A 42 -2.65 -29.40 10.10
CA GLY A 42 -3.65 -28.35 10.28
C GLY A 42 -3.04 -26.95 10.30
N VAL A 43 -1.89 -26.77 10.97
CA VAL A 43 -1.21 -25.46 11.01
C VAL A 43 -0.78 -24.97 9.63
N LEU A 44 -0.46 -25.86 8.68
CA LEU A 44 -0.17 -25.43 7.31
C LEU A 44 -1.34 -24.70 6.66
N THR A 45 -2.58 -25.07 6.99
CA THR A 45 -3.77 -24.37 6.48
C THR A 45 -3.88 -22.95 7.05
N ILE A 46 -3.55 -22.78 8.35
CA ILE A 46 -3.49 -21.46 8.98
C ILE A 46 -2.37 -20.64 8.34
N LEU A 47 -1.14 -21.17 8.29
CA LEU A 47 0.01 -20.49 7.68
C LEU A 47 -0.23 -20.12 6.21
N ALA A 48 -0.93 -20.95 5.44
CA ALA A 48 -1.27 -20.65 4.06
C ALA A 48 -2.07 -19.35 3.91
N THR A 49 -2.95 -19.03 4.88
CA THR A 49 -3.71 -17.77 4.83
C THR A 49 -2.80 -16.55 5.00
N TYR A 50 -1.84 -16.59 5.94
CA TYR A 50 -0.86 -15.52 6.17
C TYR A 50 0.17 -15.45 5.04
N LEU A 51 0.57 -16.58 4.47
CA LEU A 51 1.59 -16.69 3.43
C LEU A 51 1.05 -16.51 2.00
N GLU A 52 -0.13 -15.92 1.86
CA GLU A 52 -0.68 -15.53 0.57
C GLU A 52 0.07 -14.34 -0.05
N ASN A 53 0.62 -13.44 0.80
CA ASN A 53 1.26 -12.19 0.40
C ASN A 53 2.37 -11.76 1.38
N ASN A 54 3.32 -10.93 0.92
CA ASN A 54 4.47 -10.48 1.71
C ASN A 54 4.13 -9.55 2.91
N LEU A 55 2.88 -9.06 3.03
CA LEU A 55 2.43 -8.31 4.21
C LEU A 55 2.16 -9.22 5.41
N PHE A 56 2.06 -10.53 5.17
CA PHE A 56 1.55 -11.52 6.12
C PHE A 56 0.12 -11.23 6.57
N TRP A 57 -0.65 -10.43 5.82
CA TRP A 57 -2.05 -10.18 6.15
C TRP A 57 -2.89 -11.35 5.67
N PRO A 58 -3.57 -12.09 6.56
CA PRO A 58 -4.32 -13.27 6.16
C PRO A 58 -5.43 -12.95 5.17
N THR A 59 -5.57 -13.75 4.12
CA THR A 59 -6.65 -13.67 3.11
C THR A 59 -6.73 -12.36 2.32
N PHE A 60 -5.63 -11.59 2.28
CA PHE A 60 -5.59 -10.28 1.64
C PHE A 60 -5.94 -10.31 0.16
N LEU A 61 -5.36 -11.25 -0.61
CA LEU A 61 -5.61 -11.32 -2.06
C LEU A 61 -6.92 -12.05 -2.36
N SER A 62 -7.17 -13.16 -1.69
CA SER A 62 -8.38 -13.98 -1.87
C SER A 62 -9.68 -13.29 -1.46
N SER A 63 -9.63 -12.33 -0.53
CA SER A 63 -10.82 -11.58 -0.07
C SER A 63 -10.96 -10.20 -0.71
N ASP A 64 -10.21 -9.88 -1.76
CA ASP A 64 -10.25 -8.56 -2.42
C ASP A 64 -9.97 -7.38 -1.46
N MET A 65 -9.13 -7.60 -0.44
CA MET A 65 -8.71 -6.53 0.46
C MET A 65 -7.95 -5.37 -0.22
N PRO A 66 -7.10 -5.56 -1.25
CA PRO A 66 -6.43 -4.42 -1.87
C PRO A 66 -7.43 -3.42 -2.43
N SER A 67 -8.48 -3.87 -3.11
CA SER A 67 -9.53 -2.99 -3.62
C SER A 67 -10.33 -2.31 -2.50
N ALA A 68 -10.53 -2.98 -1.36
CA ALA A 68 -11.21 -2.39 -0.21
C ALA A 68 -10.36 -1.33 0.50
N VAL A 69 -9.06 -1.58 0.65
CA VAL A 69 -8.09 -0.61 1.20
C VAL A 69 -8.01 0.61 0.28
N THR A 70 -7.84 0.38 -1.02
CA THR A 70 -7.82 1.45 -2.02
C THR A 70 -9.08 2.30 -1.98
N ALA A 71 -10.25 1.65 -1.91
CA ALA A 71 -11.53 2.33 -1.82
C ALA A 71 -11.66 3.19 -0.55
N LEU A 72 -11.32 2.63 0.63
CA LEU A 72 -11.36 3.36 1.89
C LEU A 72 -10.47 4.60 1.87
N PHE A 73 -9.22 4.47 1.43
CA PHE A 73 -8.30 5.61 1.40
C PHE A 73 -8.74 6.67 0.39
N ASN A 74 -9.20 6.29 -0.80
CA ASN A 74 -9.69 7.24 -1.81
C ASN A 74 -10.90 8.04 -1.31
N GLU A 75 -11.86 7.40 -0.65
CA GLU A 75 -13.03 8.06 -0.05
C GLU A 75 -12.61 9.08 1.03
N ARG A 76 -11.69 8.69 1.92
CA ARG A 76 -11.21 9.56 3.00
C ARG A 76 -10.36 10.71 2.47
N LEU A 77 -9.57 10.47 1.43
CA LEU A 77 -8.72 11.48 0.79
C LEU A 77 -9.50 12.53 0.02
N ALA A 78 -10.64 12.17 -0.57
CA ALA A 78 -11.52 13.12 -1.26
C ALA A 78 -12.08 14.20 -0.31
N LEU A 79 -12.32 13.84 0.96
CA LEU A 79 -12.85 14.75 1.99
C LEU A 79 -11.78 15.24 2.98
N SER A 80 -10.50 14.98 2.71
CA SER A 80 -9.39 15.39 3.56
C SER A 80 -8.88 16.78 3.17
N ASN A 81 -8.31 17.50 4.15
CA ASN A 81 -7.59 18.76 3.93
C ASN A 81 -6.07 18.55 3.73
N GLY A 82 -5.63 17.30 3.55
CA GLY A 82 -4.22 16.92 3.36
C GLY A 82 -3.45 16.64 4.66
N SER A 83 -3.99 17.01 5.83
CA SER A 83 -3.33 16.73 7.12
C SER A 83 -3.38 15.25 7.49
N PHE A 84 -2.32 14.72 8.11
CA PHE A 84 -2.31 13.35 8.63
C PHE A 84 -3.19 13.22 9.88
N VAL A 85 -4.18 12.34 9.81
CA VAL A 85 -5.13 12.05 10.90
C VAL A 85 -5.22 10.52 11.10
N PRO A 86 -5.35 10.03 12.35
CA PRO A 86 -5.60 8.63 12.61
C PRO A 86 -6.86 8.12 11.89
N LEU A 87 -6.77 6.94 11.29
CA LEU A 87 -7.87 6.28 10.60
C LEU A 87 -8.23 5.00 11.33
N ASP A 88 -9.42 4.97 11.93
CA ASP A 88 -10.00 3.73 12.45
C ASP A 88 -10.65 2.95 11.30
N MET A 89 -9.96 1.92 10.82
CA MET A 89 -10.44 1.09 9.72
C MET A 89 -11.61 0.19 10.14
N VAL A 90 -11.70 -0.17 11.42
CA VAL A 90 -12.65 -1.16 11.95
C VAL A 90 -13.88 -0.47 12.56
N ALA A 91 -13.99 0.85 12.42
CA ALA A 91 -15.12 1.61 12.89
C ALA A 91 -16.43 1.08 12.26
N PRO A 92 -17.51 0.85 13.04
CA PRO A 92 -18.77 0.30 12.54
C PRO A 92 -19.42 1.15 11.43
N ASN A 93 -19.05 2.42 11.31
CA ASN A 93 -19.58 3.35 10.31
C ASN A 93 -18.65 3.52 9.10
N ALA A 94 -17.61 2.71 8.96
CA ALA A 94 -16.69 2.69 7.82
C ALA A 94 -17.14 1.67 6.75
N VAL A 95 -18.42 1.73 6.35
CA VAL A 95 -18.92 0.92 5.24
C VAL A 95 -18.38 1.51 3.94
N ILE A 96 -17.57 0.72 3.25
CA ILE A 96 -16.89 1.12 2.03
C ILE A 96 -17.74 0.69 0.83
N PRO A 97 -17.97 1.55 -0.17
CA PRO A 97 -18.66 1.16 -1.38
C PRO A 97 -17.90 0.06 -2.15
N LEU A 98 -18.65 -0.72 -2.94
CA LEU A 98 -18.08 -1.80 -3.76
C LEU A 98 -17.21 -1.24 -4.89
N ILE A 99 -17.60 -0.10 -5.45
CA ILE A 99 -16.91 0.62 -6.52
C ILE A 99 -16.55 2.00 -5.98
N VAL A 100 -15.33 2.45 -6.26
CA VAL A 100 -14.90 3.82 -5.97
C VAL A 100 -14.55 4.50 -7.27
N ASP A 101 -15.21 5.62 -7.48
CA ASP A 101 -15.03 6.47 -8.64
C ASP A 101 -13.84 7.39 -8.44
N ILE A 102 -13.01 7.50 -9.48
CA ILE A 102 -11.83 8.36 -9.47
C ILE A 102 -11.98 9.35 -10.62
N TYR A 103 -11.87 10.63 -10.30
CA TYR A 103 -12.06 11.72 -11.25
C TYR A 103 -10.74 12.41 -11.57
N ASP A 104 -10.56 12.77 -12.84
CA ASP A 104 -9.39 13.51 -13.33
C ASP A 104 -9.27 14.93 -12.77
N SER A 105 -10.33 15.43 -12.12
CA SER A 105 -10.37 16.67 -11.32
C SER A 105 -9.59 16.57 -10.02
N TYR A 106 -9.43 15.37 -9.45
CA TYR A 106 -8.73 15.17 -8.18
C TYR A 106 -7.29 15.72 -8.19
N PRO A 107 -6.42 15.38 -9.16
CA PRO A 107 -5.07 15.92 -9.18
C PRO A 107 -5.06 17.45 -9.32
N ARG A 108 -6.02 18.04 -10.04
CA ARG A 108 -6.16 19.50 -10.17
C ARG A 108 -6.54 20.14 -8.84
N LEU A 109 -7.49 19.55 -8.12
CA LEU A 109 -7.85 20.00 -6.77
C LEU A 109 -6.61 20.03 -5.86
N VAL A 110 -5.81 18.97 -5.87
CA VAL A 110 -4.57 18.89 -5.09
C VAL A 110 -3.58 19.99 -5.51
N LEU A 111 -3.27 20.11 -6.80
CA LEU A 111 -2.32 21.12 -7.30
C LEU A 111 -2.76 22.55 -6.98
N TYR A 112 -3.97 22.95 -7.36
CA TYR A 112 -4.39 24.34 -7.29
C TYR A 112 -4.82 24.78 -5.90
N THR A 113 -5.24 23.86 -5.02
CA THR A 113 -5.79 24.23 -3.70
C THR A 113 -4.94 23.80 -2.51
N GLU A 114 -4.06 22.81 -2.65
CA GLU A 114 -3.25 22.28 -1.53
C GLU A 114 -1.75 22.53 -1.69
N LEU A 115 -1.21 22.35 -2.90
CA LEU A 115 0.24 22.43 -3.15
C LEU A 115 0.69 23.88 -3.42
N LYS A 116 0.60 24.72 -2.39
CA LYS A 116 0.98 26.14 -2.45
C LYS A 116 2.35 26.46 -1.83
N ASP A 117 3.07 25.45 -1.37
CA ASP A 117 4.37 25.60 -0.70
C ASP A 117 5.46 26.09 -1.67
N MET A 118 6.18 27.13 -1.25
CA MET A 118 7.20 27.78 -2.06
C MET A 118 8.48 26.93 -2.22
N THR A 119 8.79 26.07 -1.24
CA THR A 119 9.94 25.14 -1.29
C THR A 119 9.71 24.08 -2.36
N LEU A 120 8.51 23.49 -2.39
CA LEU A 120 8.10 22.55 -3.43
C LEU A 120 8.14 23.21 -4.82
N ALA A 121 7.59 24.42 -4.95
CA ALA A 121 7.60 25.15 -6.21
C ALA A 121 9.03 25.45 -6.72
N ALA A 122 9.90 25.98 -5.86
CA ALA A 122 11.31 26.24 -6.20
C ALA A 122 12.04 24.97 -6.67
N SER A 123 11.81 23.85 -5.98
CA SER A 123 12.41 22.56 -6.34
C SER A 123 11.91 22.04 -7.69
N SER A 124 10.63 22.28 -8.01
CA SER A 124 10.00 21.83 -9.25
C SER A 124 10.39 22.69 -10.45
N LEU A 125 10.50 24.01 -10.25
CA LEU A 125 10.99 24.96 -11.27
C LEU A 125 12.39 24.58 -11.77
N ARG A 126 13.29 24.17 -10.86
CA ARG A 126 14.67 23.76 -11.20
C ARG A 126 14.75 22.46 -12.00
N GLN A 127 13.65 21.71 -12.06
CA GLN A 127 13.54 20.49 -12.87
C GLN A 127 12.84 20.76 -14.21
N LEU A 128 12.25 21.94 -14.40
CA LEU A 128 11.49 22.27 -15.59
C LEU A 128 12.44 22.42 -16.78
N ALA A 129 12.12 21.77 -17.91
CA ALA A 129 12.91 21.91 -19.12
C ALA A 129 12.76 23.34 -19.68
N PRO A 130 13.83 23.93 -20.28
CA PRO A 130 13.75 25.29 -20.82
C PRO A 130 12.59 25.53 -21.80
N SER A 131 12.24 24.55 -22.62
CA SER A 131 11.09 24.65 -23.55
C SER A 131 9.74 24.73 -22.85
N GLU A 132 9.63 24.29 -21.60
CA GLU A 132 8.37 24.14 -20.86
C GLU A 132 8.06 25.38 -20.01
N VAL A 133 9.07 26.18 -19.67
CA VAL A 133 8.93 27.37 -18.81
C VAL A 133 7.90 28.36 -19.36
N ALA A 134 7.92 28.62 -20.67
CA ALA A 134 7.00 29.57 -21.30
C ALA A 134 5.55 29.03 -21.42
N PHE A 135 5.35 27.73 -21.18
CA PHE A 135 4.04 27.07 -21.14
C PHE A 135 3.50 26.87 -19.73
N MET A 136 4.24 27.27 -18.69
CA MET A 136 3.73 27.27 -17.32
C MET A 136 2.52 28.19 -17.24
N MET A 137 1.40 27.67 -16.72
CA MET A 137 0.12 28.38 -16.71
C MET A 137 0.04 29.40 -15.56
N SER A 138 0.68 30.56 -15.76
CA SER A 138 0.61 31.73 -14.89
C SER A 138 0.65 33.02 -15.71
N GLN A 139 -0.29 33.92 -15.47
CA GLN A 139 -0.29 35.27 -16.01
C GLN A 139 0.49 36.20 -15.07
N TYR A 140 1.64 36.66 -15.53
CA TYR A 140 2.50 37.51 -14.72
C TYR A 140 1.87 38.89 -14.46
N CYS A 141 2.10 39.39 -13.25
CA CYS A 141 1.71 40.72 -12.81
C CYS A 141 2.92 41.66 -12.78
N TRP A 142 4.10 41.10 -12.48
CA TRP A 142 5.35 41.85 -12.39
C TRP A 142 6.51 41.05 -12.97
N LEU A 143 7.48 41.79 -13.50
CA LEU A 143 8.75 41.24 -13.93
C LEU A 143 9.63 40.91 -12.72
N ASP A 144 9.64 41.78 -11.71
CA ASP A 144 10.54 41.76 -10.56
C ASP A 144 9.80 41.74 -9.22
N LEU A 145 10.46 41.24 -8.17
CA LEU A 145 9.92 41.18 -6.81
C LEU A 145 9.73 42.56 -6.15
N GLN A 146 10.39 43.61 -6.64
CA GLN A 146 10.19 44.99 -6.16
C GLN A 146 9.00 45.69 -6.82
N GLN A 147 8.31 45.01 -7.75
CA GLN A 147 7.16 45.55 -8.48
C GLN A 147 7.49 46.83 -9.27
N MET A 148 8.73 46.96 -9.76
CA MET A 148 9.16 48.11 -10.56
C MET A 148 8.60 48.07 -11.98
N TRP A 149 8.52 46.88 -12.59
CA TRP A 149 8.00 46.70 -13.94
C TRP A 149 6.72 45.87 -13.92
N GLU A 150 5.64 46.47 -14.38
CA GLU A 150 4.30 45.88 -14.40
C GLU A 150 4.09 45.12 -15.71
N LEU A 151 3.48 43.94 -15.65
CA LEU A 151 3.29 43.05 -16.81
C LEU A 151 1.83 42.66 -17.10
N ALA A 152 0.85 43.05 -16.27
CA ALA A 152 -0.52 42.70 -16.58
C ALA A 152 -0.98 43.32 -17.91
N HIS A 153 -1.79 42.59 -18.67
CA HIS A 153 -2.29 43.02 -19.98
C HIS A 153 -3.20 44.26 -19.93
N THR A 154 -3.77 44.57 -18.77
CA THR A 154 -4.61 45.75 -18.57
C THR A 154 -4.30 46.42 -17.23
N ARG A 155 -4.59 47.72 -17.15
CA ARG A 155 -4.45 48.48 -15.90
C ARG A 155 -5.39 48.01 -14.80
N ARG A 156 -6.59 47.52 -15.16
CA ARG A 156 -7.56 47.00 -14.19
C ARG A 156 -7.08 45.67 -13.61
N ARG A 157 -6.54 44.78 -14.45
CA ARG A 157 -5.86 43.57 -14.00
C ARG A 157 -4.65 43.89 -13.13
N GLN A 158 -3.83 44.88 -13.49
CA GLN A 158 -2.69 45.30 -12.65
C GLN A 158 -3.14 45.77 -11.26
N ALA A 159 -4.24 46.51 -11.16
CA ALA A 159 -4.82 46.91 -9.88
C ALA A 159 -5.34 45.70 -9.07
N ARG A 160 -5.94 44.71 -9.74
CA ARG A 160 -6.34 43.42 -9.15
C ARG A 160 -5.13 42.64 -8.64
N CYS A 161 -4.05 42.54 -9.42
CA CYS A 161 -2.79 41.94 -9.02
C CYS A 161 -2.28 42.52 -7.69
N LYS A 162 -2.20 43.85 -7.60
CA LYS A 162 -1.71 44.53 -6.40
C LYS A 162 -2.55 44.25 -5.15
N THR A 163 -3.86 44.09 -5.31
CA THR A 163 -4.78 43.90 -4.17
C THR A 163 -4.98 42.43 -3.78
N ARG A 164 -4.84 41.49 -4.73
CA ARG A 164 -5.18 40.07 -4.51
C ARG A 164 -4.05 39.07 -4.72
N TYR A 165 -3.05 39.39 -5.55
CA TYR A 165 -2.03 38.41 -5.98
C TYR A 165 -0.60 38.77 -5.55
N ALA A 166 -0.38 39.93 -4.91
CA ALA A 166 0.96 40.38 -4.53
C ALA A 166 1.72 39.38 -3.62
N THR A 167 1.01 38.57 -2.83
CA THR A 167 1.62 37.54 -1.96
C THR A 167 1.88 36.21 -2.67
N ASN A 168 1.45 36.06 -3.93
CA ASN A 168 1.65 34.85 -4.72
C ASN A 168 2.94 34.95 -5.55
N ALA A 169 3.96 34.14 -5.23
CA ALA A 169 5.23 34.13 -5.93
C ALA A 169 5.10 33.75 -7.42
N ALA A 170 4.06 33.00 -7.80
CA ALA A 170 3.86 32.55 -9.18
C ALA A 170 3.55 33.66 -10.19
N VAL A 171 3.13 34.87 -9.73
CA VAL A 171 2.84 36.01 -10.62
C VAL A 171 4.04 36.93 -10.86
N TYR A 172 5.23 36.57 -10.35
CA TYR A 172 6.48 37.29 -10.52
C TYR A 172 7.41 36.52 -11.46
N LEU A 173 7.78 37.11 -12.59
CA LEU A 173 8.63 36.42 -13.56
C LEU A 173 10.06 36.19 -13.03
N GLU A 174 10.60 37.12 -12.22
CA GLU A 174 11.89 36.96 -11.53
C GLU A 174 11.96 35.68 -10.70
N VAL A 175 10.88 35.30 -10.00
CA VAL A 175 10.84 34.07 -9.19
C VAL A 175 11.10 32.84 -10.06
N VAL A 176 10.46 32.79 -11.23
CA VAL A 176 10.61 31.69 -12.20
C VAL A 176 12.02 31.68 -12.77
N PHE A 177 12.50 32.82 -13.29
CA PHE A 177 13.80 32.92 -13.94
C PHE A 177 14.99 32.64 -13.01
N ARG A 178 14.88 32.96 -11.72
CA ARG A 178 15.89 32.61 -10.71
C ARG A 178 16.00 31.11 -10.40
N ASN A 179 15.07 30.31 -10.91
CA ASN A 179 14.93 28.88 -10.57
C ASN A 179 14.83 27.98 -11.80
N ILE A 180 15.24 28.45 -12.98
CA ILE A 180 15.33 27.64 -14.19
C ILE A 180 16.75 27.71 -14.76
N ASP A 181 17.02 26.86 -15.75
CA ASP A 181 18.17 27.01 -16.64
C ASP A 181 17.91 28.21 -17.57
N VAL A 182 18.32 29.40 -17.12
CA VAL A 182 18.08 30.66 -17.83
C VAL A 182 18.84 30.73 -19.15
N ASP A 183 20.05 30.17 -19.22
CA ASP A 183 20.85 30.14 -20.45
C ASP A 183 20.14 29.31 -21.53
N GLY A 184 19.75 28.07 -21.19
CA GLY A 184 19.00 27.22 -22.10
C GLY A 184 17.63 27.80 -22.49
N TRP A 185 17.02 28.60 -21.62
CA TRP A 185 15.77 29.31 -21.94
C TRP A 185 16.00 30.48 -22.88
N MET A 186 17.04 31.28 -22.66
CA MET A 186 17.42 32.42 -23.51
C MET A 186 17.83 31.97 -24.92
N ASP A 187 18.45 30.79 -25.06
CA ASP A 187 18.73 30.19 -26.37
C ASP A 187 17.46 29.95 -27.21
N LEU A 188 16.32 29.67 -26.55
CA LEU A 188 15.04 29.40 -27.21
C LEU A 188 14.18 30.67 -27.39
N TYR A 189 14.09 31.50 -26.34
CA TYR A 189 13.13 32.60 -26.25
C TYR A 189 13.76 33.99 -26.14
N GLY A 190 15.08 34.09 -26.04
CA GLY A 190 15.81 35.35 -25.82
C GLY A 190 15.43 36.48 -26.79
N PRO A 191 15.41 36.25 -28.12
CA PRO A 191 15.01 37.30 -29.07
C PRO A 191 13.61 37.87 -28.81
N PHE A 192 12.65 37.02 -28.45
CA PHE A 192 11.29 37.45 -28.11
C PHE A 192 11.25 38.17 -26.76
N PHE A 193 11.96 37.65 -25.77
CA PHE A 193 12.03 38.26 -24.44
C PHE A 193 12.67 39.66 -24.48
N HIS A 194 13.82 39.80 -25.14
CA HIS A 194 14.49 41.09 -25.28
C HIS A 194 13.64 42.08 -26.07
N GLY A 195 13.06 41.66 -27.20
CA GLY A 195 12.23 42.54 -28.02
C GLY A 195 10.97 43.03 -27.32
N ASN A 196 10.30 42.16 -26.55
CA ASN A 196 9.02 42.51 -25.91
C ASN A 196 9.18 43.10 -24.50
N ILE A 197 10.28 42.81 -23.80
CA ILE A 197 10.48 43.20 -22.39
C ILE A 197 11.85 43.86 -22.18
N GLY A 198 12.93 43.18 -22.54
CA GLY A 198 14.31 43.61 -22.22
C GLY A 198 14.65 45.02 -22.73
N ASP A 199 14.26 45.36 -23.96
CA ASP A 199 14.52 46.66 -24.58
C ASP A 199 13.84 47.83 -23.85
N ALA A 200 12.69 47.59 -23.23
CA ALA A 200 11.98 48.59 -22.43
C ALA A 200 12.62 48.75 -21.05
N VAL A 201 13.04 47.65 -20.42
CA VAL A 201 13.64 47.61 -19.08
C VAL A 201 15.03 48.26 -19.07
N THR A 202 15.85 47.96 -20.08
CA THR A 202 17.24 48.45 -20.22
C THR A 202 17.34 49.94 -20.54
N LYS A 203 16.23 50.64 -20.78
CA LYS A 203 16.21 52.12 -20.88
C LYS A 203 16.61 52.81 -19.57
N THR A 204 16.56 52.09 -18.45
CA THR A 204 16.97 52.60 -17.13
C THR A 204 18.25 51.88 -16.66
N PRO A 205 19.18 52.57 -15.97
CA PRO A 205 20.36 51.91 -15.41
C PRO A 205 20.01 50.76 -14.45
N THR A 206 19.00 50.96 -13.60
CA THR A 206 18.50 49.93 -12.67
C THR A 206 18.01 48.69 -13.41
N GLY A 207 17.28 48.87 -14.52
CA GLY A 207 16.78 47.76 -15.33
C GLY A 207 17.89 47.00 -16.05
N ALA A 208 18.90 47.71 -16.57
CA ALA A 208 20.07 47.04 -17.18
C ALA A 208 20.83 46.18 -16.16
N THR A 209 21.06 46.69 -14.94
CA THR A 209 21.70 45.92 -13.87
C THR A 209 20.84 44.76 -13.38
N TRP A 210 19.52 44.93 -13.28
CA TRP A 210 18.61 43.84 -12.90
C TRP A 210 18.62 42.71 -13.93
N LEU A 211 18.58 43.05 -15.23
CA LEU A 211 18.59 42.06 -16.30
C LEU A 211 19.92 41.31 -16.36
N GLU A 212 21.05 42.00 -16.24
CA GLU A 212 22.38 41.37 -16.16
C GLU A 212 22.48 40.42 -14.95
N ALA A 213 21.96 40.83 -13.79
CA ALA A 213 21.95 39.99 -12.59
C ALA A 213 21.04 38.76 -12.73
N LEU A 214 19.97 38.87 -13.50
CA LEU A 214 19.06 37.76 -13.80
C LEU A 214 19.72 36.74 -14.73
N GLU A 215 20.38 37.19 -15.78
CA GLU A 215 21.03 36.31 -16.77
C GLU A 215 22.29 35.64 -16.22
N THR A 216 23.02 36.31 -15.33
CA THR A 216 24.28 35.78 -14.76
C THR A 216 24.11 35.09 -13.40
N HIS A 217 22.87 34.87 -12.96
CA HIS A 217 22.61 34.32 -11.64
C HIS A 217 23.11 32.87 -11.51
N THR A 218 23.35 32.45 -10.27
CA THR A 218 23.59 31.05 -9.93
C THR A 218 22.61 30.62 -8.86
N TRP A 219 22.13 29.37 -8.92
CA TRP A 219 21.17 28.88 -7.95
C TRP A 219 21.77 28.82 -6.55
N VAL A 220 21.09 29.46 -5.61
CA VAL A 220 21.33 29.30 -4.18
C VAL A 220 20.57 28.08 -3.63
N SER A 221 20.75 27.74 -2.35
CA SER A 221 19.92 26.71 -1.72
C SER A 221 18.43 27.08 -1.80
N ILE A 222 17.55 26.08 -1.85
CA ILE A 222 16.10 26.33 -1.96
C ILE A 222 15.61 27.17 -0.78
N GLU A 223 16.10 26.90 0.43
CA GLU A 223 15.73 27.63 1.65
C GLU A 223 16.13 29.10 1.57
N THR A 224 17.31 29.39 1.00
CA THR A 224 17.80 30.76 0.83
C THR A 224 16.96 31.52 -0.20
N GLU A 225 16.58 30.84 -1.29
CA GLU A 225 15.76 31.42 -2.35
C GLU A 225 14.34 31.71 -1.86
N VAL A 226 13.71 30.77 -1.16
CA VAL A 226 12.38 30.98 -0.57
C VAL A 226 12.41 32.09 0.50
N ALA A 227 13.47 32.14 1.31
CA ALA A 227 13.65 33.24 2.26
C ALA A 227 13.81 34.60 1.58
N TYR A 228 14.36 34.65 0.36
CA TYR A 228 14.42 35.87 -0.45
C TYR A 228 13.01 36.30 -0.89
N TRP A 229 12.19 35.39 -1.42
CA TRP A 229 10.81 35.70 -1.82
C TRP A 229 9.96 36.20 -0.64
N GLN A 230 10.11 35.56 0.53
CA GLN A 230 9.41 35.94 1.76
C GLN A 230 9.74 37.38 2.21
N ARG A 231 10.97 37.87 1.96
CA ARG A 231 11.35 39.27 2.26
C ARG A 231 10.56 40.28 1.44
N PHE A 232 10.05 39.89 0.28
CA PHE A 232 9.17 40.70 -0.57
C PHE A 232 7.67 40.43 -0.33
N GLY A 233 7.34 39.67 0.72
CA GLY A 233 5.95 39.43 1.12
C GLY A 233 5.26 38.26 0.42
N CYS A 234 6.00 37.46 -0.36
CA CYS A 234 5.44 36.22 -0.93
C CYS A 234 5.22 35.17 0.17
N THR A 235 4.05 34.52 0.14
CA THR A 235 3.66 33.49 1.12
C THR A 235 3.29 32.16 0.48
N THR A 236 2.94 32.17 -0.80
CA THR A 236 2.42 31.00 -1.53
C THR A 236 2.90 31.01 -2.96
N PHE A 237 2.94 29.84 -3.60
CA PHE A 237 3.10 29.69 -5.04
C PHE A 237 1.87 28.99 -5.61
N GLU A 238 0.99 29.73 -6.29
CA GLU A 238 -0.29 29.22 -6.79
C GLU A 238 -0.47 29.52 -8.28
N LEU A 239 -0.50 28.45 -9.08
CA LEU A 239 -0.77 28.48 -10.52
C LEU A 239 -2.24 28.78 -10.83
N GLN A 240 -2.53 29.10 -12.09
CA GLN A 240 -3.88 29.37 -12.57
C GLN A 240 -4.49 28.15 -13.25
N TRP A 241 -5.80 27.97 -13.09
CA TRP A 241 -6.51 26.83 -13.66
C TRP A 241 -6.51 26.93 -15.18
N ALA A 242 -5.92 25.94 -15.86
CA ALA A 242 -5.89 25.86 -17.31
C ALA A 242 -5.95 24.42 -17.80
N ASN A 243 -6.49 24.23 -19.00
CA ASN A 243 -6.66 22.92 -19.64
C ASN A 243 -5.72 22.64 -20.82
N LEU A 244 -4.57 23.32 -20.86
CA LEU A 244 -3.47 23.02 -21.78
C LEU A 244 -2.94 21.58 -21.58
N ARG A 245 -2.98 21.06 -20.35
CA ARG A 245 -2.50 19.71 -20.00
C ARG A 245 -3.36 19.08 -18.92
N GLN A 246 -3.73 17.82 -19.09
CA GLN A 246 -4.23 17.00 -17.99
C GLN A 246 -3.04 16.64 -17.09
N LEU A 247 -3.16 17.00 -15.81
CA LEU A 247 -2.17 16.70 -14.78
C LEU A 247 -2.17 15.20 -14.46
N GLY A 248 -0.99 14.60 -14.39
CA GLY A 248 -0.79 13.23 -13.94
C GLY A 248 -0.64 13.13 -12.42
N LEU A 249 -0.97 11.96 -11.86
CA LEU A 249 -0.86 11.67 -10.43
C LEU A 249 -0.55 10.20 -10.21
N ILE A 250 0.41 9.92 -9.34
CA ILE A 250 0.61 8.61 -8.72
C ILE A 250 0.42 8.80 -7.22
N GLU A 251 -0.60 8.17 -6.65
CA GLU A 251 -0.88 8.26 -5.22
C GLU A 251 -0.79 6.88 -4.56
N SER A 252 -0.05 6.79 -3.45
CA SER A 252 0.24 5.52 -2.78
C SER A 252 0.18 5.61 -1.26
N ILE A 253 0.13 4.45 -0.61
CA ILE A 253 0.26 4.31 0.85
C ILE A 253 1.39 3.34 1.19
N GLN A 254 1.92 3.48 2.39
CA GLN A 254 2.93 2.58 2.93
C GLN A 254 2.30 1.56 3.87
N ILE A 255 2.56 0.27 3.64
CA ILE A 255 2.08 -0.83 4.48
C ILE A 255 3.29 -1.50 5.15
N THR A 256 3.31 -1.50 6.48
CA THR A 256 4.39 -2.09 7.28
C THR A 256 3.97 -3.44 7.84
N ASN A 257 4.79 -4.47 7.59
CA ASN A 257 4.58 -5.83 8.10
C ASN A 257 5.30 -6.09 9.44
N ALA A 258 5.16 -7.29 10.00
CA ALA A 258 5.67 -7.59 11.34
C ALA A 258 7.20 -7.65 11.46
N VAL A 259 7.94 -7.75 10.35
CA VAL A 259 9.40 -7.68 10.33
C VAL A 259 9.92 -6.26 10.08
N GLY A 260 9.04 -5.28 9.91
CA GLY A 260 9.38 -3.88 9.68
C GLY A 260 9.65 -3.53 8.20
N LEU A 261 9.32 -4.43 7.27
CA LEU A 261 9.42 -4.12 5.83
C LEU A 261 8.22 -3.29 5.39
N ILE A 262 8.49 -2.27 4.59
CA ILE A 262 7.50 -1.36 4.03
C ILE A 262 7.22 -1.80 2.58
N THR A 263 5.95 -1.99 2.26
CA THR A 263 5.45 -2.24 0.90
C THR A 263 4.58 -1.07 0.47
N ILE A 264 4.74 -0.62 -0.77
CA ILE A 264 3.97 0.49 -1.33
C ILE A 264 2.76 -0.08 -2.06
N LEU A 265 1.56 0.38 -1.72
CA LEU A 265 0.32 0.07 -2.45
C LEU A 265 -0.14 1.33 -3.18
N HIS A 266 -0.30 1.26 -4.50
CA HIS A 266 -0.83 2.37 -5.28
C HIS A 266 -2.35 2.43 -5.11
N LEU A 267 -2.85 3.59 -4.68
CA LEU A 267 -4.28 3.87 -4.54
C LEU A 267 -4.90 4.24 -5.88
N LYS A 268 -4.21 5.08 -6.66
CA LYS A 268 -4.66 5.52 -7.98
C LYS A 268 -3.53 6.10 -8.81
N THR A 269 -3.66 5.93 -10.12
CA THR A 269 -2.74 6.43 -11.13
C THR A 269 -3.52 7.10 -12.24
N ILE A 270 -3.19 8.35 -12.52
CA ILE A 270 -3.73 9.17 -13.62
C ILE A 270 -2.53 9.60 -14.47
N ALA A 271 -2.60 9.35 -15.78
CA ALA A 271 -1.52 9.69 -16.69
C ALA A 271 -1.60 11.17 -17.11
N PRO A 272 -0.46 11.85 -17.27
CA PRO A 272 -0.44 13.20 -17.82
C PRO A 272 -0.77 13.18 -19.32
N VAL A 273 -1.54 14.16 -19.79
CA VAL A 273 -1.93 14.27 -21.22
C VAL A 273 -1.72 15.70 -21.72
N TYR A 274 -0.98 15.85 -22.81
CA TYR A 274 -0.84 17.14 -23.49
C TYR A 274 -2.09 17.44 -24.33
N ARG A 275 -2.71 18.61 -24.12
CA ARG A 275 -4.00 19.00 -24.72
C ARG A 275 -3.92 20.24 -25.60
N TYR A 276 -2.74 20.60 -26.14
CA TYR A 276 -2.56 21.84 -26.92
C TYR A 276 -3.59 22.06 -28.04
N ALA A 277 -3.88 21.04 -28.85
CA ALA A 277 -4.90 21.14 -29.90
C ALA A 277 -6.35 21.24 -29.38
N LEU A 278 -6.56 20.96 -28.10
CA LEU A 278 -7.84 20.97 -27.38
C LEU A 278 -7.85 22.04 -26.27
N TRP A 279 -6.93 23.01 -26.34
CA TRP A 279 -6.71 24.01 -25.29
C TRP A 279 -7.75 25.13 -25.41
N THR A 280 -8.84 25.02 -24.66
CA THR A 280 -9.95 25.99 -24.74
C THR A 280 -9.77 27.18 -23.80
N THR A 281 -9.02 27.02 -22.70
CA THR A 281 -8.69 28.14 -21.78
C THR A 281 -7.84 29.24 -22.43
N LEU A 282 -7.16 28.97 -23.55
CA LEU A 282 -6.43 29.97 -24.35
C LEU A 282 -7.30 31.19 -24.67
N SER A 283 -8.59 30.97 -24.95
CA SER A 283 -9.56 32.02 -25.24
C SER A 283 -9.84 32.96 -24.06
N ILE A 284 -9.52 32.53 -22.84
CA ILE A 284 -9.70 33.28 -21.60
C ILE A 284 -8.36 33.89 -21.15
N TYR A 285 -7.29 33.10 -21.20
CA TYR A 285 -5.90 33.53 -21.05
C TYR A 285 -4.91 32.50 -21.64
N GLY A 286 -3.79 33.00 -22.17
CA GLY A 286 -2.69 32.19 -22.72
C GLY A 286 -1.56 31.95 -21.72
N SER A 287 -0.54 31.20 -22.16
CA SER A 287 0.72 31.09 -21.44
C SER A 287 1.65 32.26 -21.81
N PHE A 288 2.78 32.38 -21.12
CA PHE A 288 3.76 33.44 -21.39
C PHE A 288 4.35 33.38 -22.80
N GLU A 289 4.42 32.19 -23.39
CA GLU A 289 4.76 32.02 -24.80
C GLU A 289 3.82 32.81 -25.71
N ASN A 290 2.51 32.80 -25.43
CA ASN A 290 1.52 33.49 -26.26
C ASN A 290 1.66 35.01 -26.16
N ASP A 291 2.04 35.51 -24.98
CA ASP A 291 2.25 36.95 -24.77
C ASP A 291 3.46 37.47 -25.56
N MET A 292 4.51 36.65 -25.72
CA MET A 292 5.76 37.06 -26.38
C MET A 292 5.89 36.64 -27.86
N GLY A 293 5.29 35.51 -28.25
CA GLY A 293 5.89 34.64 -29.26
C GLY A 293 5.44 34.83 -30.71
N ASN A 294 4.21 35.28 -30.99
CA ASN A 294 3.67 35.08 -32.35
C ASN A 294 2.77 36.21 -32.90
N PHE A 295 2.47 37.25 -32.11
CA PHE A 295 1.70 38.41 -32.57
C PHE A 295 2.56 39.67 -32.63
N PHE A 296 2.36 40.47 -33.67
CA PHE A 296 3.02 41.76 -33.79
C PHE A 296 2.36 42.79 -32.86
N LEU A 297 2.96 43.05 -31.70
CA LEU A 297 2.47 44.05 -30.73
C LEU A 297 2.50 45.49 -31.25
N GLY A 298 3.22 45.76 -32.33
CA GLY A 298 3.42 47.10 -32.89
C GLY A 298 4.89 47.42 -33.13
N VAL A 299 5.17 48.49 -33.88
CA VAL A 299 6.54 48.99 -34.03
C VAL A 299 6.96 49.62 -32.71
N ASN A 300 8.08 49.15 -32.14
CA ASN A 300 8.63 49.70 -30.89
C ASN A 300 7.64 49.58 -29.71
N ALA A 301 6.92 48.45 -29.66
CA ALA A 301 5.97 48.10 -28.60
C ALA A 301 6.58 47.12 -27.59
N SER A 302 6.08 47.12 -26.36
CA SER A 302 6.57 46.29 -25.25
C SER A 302 5.41 45.80 -24.37
N LEU A 303 5.61 44.68 -23.67
CA LEU A 303 4.68 44.13 -22.68
C LEU A 303 4.71 44.86 -21.34
N VAL A 304 5.75 45.65 -21.07
CA VAL A 304 5.91 46.39 -19.81
C VAL A 304 4.88 47.51 -19.72
N LEU A 305 3.85 47.32 -18.89
CA LEU A 305 2.66 48.17 -18.79
C LEU A 305 2.97 49.62 -18.45
N ASN A 306 3.95 49.83 -17.57
CA ASN A 306 4.37 51.16 -17.13
C ASN A 306 5.48 51.78 -18.01
N ALA A 307 5.87 51.14 -19.12
CA ALA A 307 6.81 51.69 -20.08
C ALA A 307 6.11 52.65 -21.07
N PRO A 308 6.83 53.65 -21.63
CA PRO A 308 6.29 54.55 -22.65
C PRO A 308 5.97 53.84 -23.98
N THR A 309 6.53 52.65 -24.17
CA THR A 309 6.36 51.78 -25.34
C THR A 309 5.33 50.67 -25.12
N TRP A 310 4.50 50.74 -24.08
CA TRP A 310 3.52 49.68 -23.82
C TRP A 310 2.56 49.48 -25.00
N PHE A 311 2.36 48.23 -25.43
CA PHE A 311 1.55 47.88 -26.60
C PHE A 311 0.12 48.43 -26.52
N GLY A 312 -0.45 48.52 -25.31
CA GLY A 312 -1.85 48.95 -25.13
C GLY A 312 -2.13 50.40 -25.52
N TYR A 313 -1.10 51.22 -25.77
CA TYR A 313 -1.27 52.56 -26.35
C TYR A 313 -1.55 52.56 -27.85
N SER A 314 -1.03 51.57 -28.59
CA SER A 314 -1.21 51.45 -30.04
C SER A 314 -2.27 50.43 -30.42
N THR A 315 -2.32 49.32 -29.69
CA THR A 315 -3.01 48.08 -30.05
C THR A 315 -3.57 47.44 -28.77
N PRO A 316 -4.52 48.08 -28.08
CA PRO A 316 -5.06 47.61 -26.79
C PRO A 316 -5.60 46.18 -26.81
N ASP A 317 -6.08 45.72 -27.97
CA ASP A 317 -6.66 44.38 -28.13
C ASP A 317 -5.63 43.35 -28.64
N ALA A 318 -4.33 43.65 -28.67
CA ALA A 318 -3.30 42.79 -29.27
C ALA A 318 -3.30 41.35 -28.71
N ILE A 319 -3.40 41.20 -27.39
CA ILE A 319 -3.42 39.89 -26.73
C ILE A 319 -4.71 39.13 -27.11
N GLU A 320 -5.85 39.81 -27.09
CA GLU A 320 -7.15 39.24 -27.45
C GLU A 320 -7.18 38.80 -28.93
N MET A 321 -6.63 39.63 -29.82
CA MET A 321 -6.51 39.34 -31.26
C MET A 321 -5.67 38.10 -31.56
N TYR A 322 -4.70 37.78 -30.70
CA TYR A 322 -3.86 36.60 -30.85
C TYR A 322 -4.54 35.34 -30.31
N ASN A 323 -5.17 35.43 -29.14
CA ASN A 323 -5.71 34.29 -28.42
C ASN A 323 -7.11 33.84 -28.90
N VAL A 324 -7.85 34.72 -29.57
CA VAL A 324 -9.24 34.49 -29.99
C VAL A 324 -9.40 34.85 -31.48
N PRO A 325 -10.24 34.13 -32.26
CA PRO A 325 -10.56 34.55 -33.63
C PRO A 325 -11.06 36.00 -33.68
N TYR A 326 -10.38 36.83 -34.48
CA TYR A 326 -10.65 38.26 -34.61
C TYR A 326 -11.04 38.64 -36.05
N PRO A 327 -12.01 39.56 -36.29
CA PRO A 327 -12.81 40.29 -35.30
C PRO A 327 -13.70 39.37 -34.47
N LEU A 328 -13.98 39.77 -33.23
CA LEU A 328 -14.80 38.98 -32.31
C LEU A 328 -16.19 38.74 -32.90
N ASN A 329 -16.68 37.50 -32.77
CA ASN A 329 -18.08 37.19 -33.04
C ASN A 329 -18.99 37.82 -31.96
N SER A 330 -20.31 37.80 -32.17
CA SER A 330 -21.26 38.44 -31.25
C SER A 330 -21.22 37.91 -29.81
N VAL A 331 -20.90 36.63 -29.61
CA VAL A 331 -20.83 36.01 -28.27
C VAL A 331 -19.51 36.36 -27.58
N ASN A 332 -18.40 36.32 -28.30
CA ASN A 332 -17.10 36.76 -27.81
C ASN A 332 -17.11 38.26 -27.48
N GLN A 333 -17.73 39.10 -28.31
CA GLN A 333 -17.87 40.53 -28.03
C GLN A 333 -18.68 40.76 -26.75
N LEU A 334 -19.79 40.04 -26.60
CA LEU A 334 -20.60 40.12 -25.39
C LEU A 334 -19.82 39.65 -24.15
N LEU A 335 -19.01 38.60 -24.27
CA LEU A 335 -18.16 38.13 -23.19
C LEU A 335 -17.07 39.15 -22.83
N HIS A 336 -16.43 39.75 -23.84
CA HIS A 336 -15.50 40.87 -23.69
C HIS A 336 -16.16 42.03 -22.92
N ASP A 337 -17.36 42.44 -23.32
CA ASP A 337 -18.07 43.56 -22.70
C ASP A 337 -18.46 43.26 -21.24
N THR A 338 -18.69 41.98 -20.91
CA THR A 338 -19.15 41.53 -19.58
C THR A 338 -18.00 41.24 -18.61
N LEU A 339 -16.97 40.53 -19.05
CA LEU A 339 -15.82 40.15 -18.22
C LEU A 339 -14.65 41.14 -18.34
N GLY A 340 -14.47 41.74 -19.51
CA GLY A 340 -13.27 42.48 -19.91
C GLY A 340 -12.52 41.76 -21.03
N PRO A 341 -11.37 42.33 -21.48
CA PRO A 341 -10.61 41.78 -22.60
C PRO A 341 -10.28 40.30 -22.44
N LEU A 342 -10.66 39.50 -23.43
CA LEU A 342 -10.32 38.08 -23.49
C LEU A 342 -8.80 37.92 -23.65
N GLY A 343 -8.25 36.83 -23.13
CA GLY A 343 -6.80 36.67 -22.99
C GLY A 343 -6.22 37.31 -21.72
N SER A 344 -7.02 38.02 -20.92
CA SER A 344 -6.59 38.74 -19.70
C SER A 344 -7.44 38.42 -18.46
N VAL A 345 -8.22 37.34 -18.50
CA VAL A 345 -9.12 36.92 -17.41
C VAL A 345 -8.40 35.86 -16.57
N ASP A 346 -8.36 36.05 -15.25
CA ASP A 346 -7.69 35.10 -14.36
C ASP A 346 -8.61 33.94 -14.00
N LEU A 347 -8.13 32.68 -14.14
CA LEU A 347 -8.87 31.48 -13.72
C LEU A 347 -8.32 30.92 -12.41
N ARG A 348 -9.16 30.84 -11.38
CA ARG A 348 -8.78 30.33 -10.04
C ARG A 348 -9.70 29.20 -9.61
N MET A 349 -9.12 28.05 -9.27
CA MET A 349 -9.89 26.92 -8.76
C MET A 349 -10.40 27.21 -7.34
N LEU A 350 -11.68 26.97 -7.10
CA LEU A 350 -12.33 27.14 -5.82
C LEU A 350 -12.42 25.78 -5.10
N ARG A 351 -12.05 25.76 -3.81
CA ARG A 351 -12.14 24.57 -2.95
C ARG A 351 -13.47 24.56 -2.18
N PRO A 352 -14.10 23.39 -1.98
CA PRO A 352 -15.16 23.22 -0.99
C PRO A 352 -14.76 23.80 0.38
N PRO A 353 -15.61 24.60 1.05
CA PRO A 353 -15.30 25.13 2.37
C PRO A 353 -15.21 24.01 3.41
N GLU A 354 -14.41 24.20 4.47
CA GLU A 354 -14.20 23.17 5.50
C GLU A 354 -15.51 22.79 6.20
N SER A 355 -16.45 23.73 6.38
CA SER A 355 -17.78 23.46 6.93
C SER A 355 -18.53 22.41 6.11
N LEU A 356 -18.49 22.51 4.77
CA LEU A 356 -19.08 21.53 3.85
C LEU A 356 -18.40 20.17 3.97
N LEU A 357 -17.06 20.12 4.01
CA LEU A 357 -16.31 18.87 4.14
C LEU A 357 -16.55 18.16 5.49
N VAL A 358 -16.67 18.92 6.59
CA VAL A 358 -17.04 18.41 7.91
C VAL A 358 -18.46 17.85 7.89
N TYR A 359 -19.41 18.59 7.32
CA TYR A 359 -20.80 18.16 7.22
C TYR A 359 -20.96 16.89 6.37
N MET A 360 -20.26 16.80 5.24
CA MET A 360 -20.25 15.60 4.40
C MET A 360 -19.71 14.37 5.12
N ARG A 361 -18.59 14.50 5.84
CA ARG A 361 -18.04 13.38 6.64
C ARG A 361 -19.06 12.90 7.68
N GLU A 362 -19.75 13.82 8.34
CA GLU A 362 -20.79 13.47 9.31
C GLU A 362 -22.03 12.85 8.65
N PHE A 363 -22.45 13.38 7.50
CA PHE A 363 -23.56 12.83 6.72
C PHE A 363 -23.28 11.40 6.25
N HIS A 364 -22.12 11.15 5.63
CA HIS A 364 -21.70 9.81 5.21
C HIS A 364 -21.61 8.84 6.38
N ARG A 365 -21.08 9.30 7.53
CA ARG A 365 -21.03 8.53 8.77
C ARG A 365 -22.41 8.15 9.29
N CYS A 366 -23.36 9.08 9.26
CA CYS A 366 -24.74 8.85 9.68
C CYS A 366 -25.47 7.89 8.73
N LEU A 367 -25.32 8.07 7.42
CA LEU A 367 -25.90 7.22 6.40
C LEU A 367 -25.38 5.78 6.50
N ALA A 368 -24.06 5.61 6.58
CA ALA A 368 -23.43 4.29 6.72
C ALA A 368 -23.86 3.59 8.03
N GLY A 369 -23.88 4.34 9.15
CA GLY A 369 -24.32 3.81 10.44
C GLY A 369 -25.79 3.39 10.46
N ALA A 370 -26.68 4.17 9.83
CA ALA A 370 -28.10 3.85 9.74
C ALA A 370 -28.35 2.61 8.87
N LYS A 371 -27.66 2.49 7.72
CA LYS A 371 -27.73 1.31 6.86
C LYS A 371 -27.26 0.05 7.58
N LEU A 372 -26.21 0.12 8.40
CA LEU A 372 -25.70 -1.04 9.12
C LEU A 372 -26.61 -1.43 10.31
N GLY A 373 -27.28 -0.45 10.93
CA GLY A 373 -28.13 -0.68 12.09
C GLY A 373 -29.52 -1.24 11.78
N ASP A 374 -30.03 -1.04 10.56
CA ASP A 374 -31.39 -1.44 10.17
C ASP A 374 -31.49 -1.85 8.69
N ASP A 375 -31.83 -3.11 8.43
CA ASP A 375 -32.01 -3.67 7.08
C ASP A 375 -33.13 -2.96 6.29
N ALA A 376 -34.16 -2.43 6.96
CA ALA A 376 -35.23 -1.69 6.31
C ALA A 376 -34.73 -0.35 5.78
N VAL A 377 -33.86 0.34 6.54
CA VAL A 377 -33.18 1.55 6.10
C VAL A 377 -32.25 1.25 4.93
N ALA A 378 -31.48 0.16 5.02
CA ALA A 378 -30.63 -0.27 3.92
C ALA A 378 -31.42 -0.55 2.64
N ALA A 379 -32.54 -1.26 2.73
CA ALA A 379 -33.41 -1.56 1.59
C ALA A 379 -34.01 -0.28 0.98
N ALA A 380 -34.46 0.67 1.82
CA ALA A 380 -35.01 1.94 1.35
C ALA A 380 -33.97 2.80 0.62
N VAL A 381 -32.75 2.92 1.17
CA VAL A 381 -31.67 3.69 0.56
C VAL A 381 -31.12 3.02 -0.70
N ASN A 382 -30.91 1.70 -0.66
CA ASN A 382 -30.39 0.96 -1.82
C ASN A 382 -31.41 0.84 -2.96
N GLY A 383 -32.70 1.02 -2.67
CA GLY A 383 -33.78 1.05 -3.67
C GLY A 383 -33.92 2.38 -4.42
N LEU A 384 -33.13 3.41 -4.07
CA LEU A 384 -33.12 4.68 -4.80
C LEU A 384 -32.38 4.50 -6.13
N GLU A 385 -33.09 4.67 -7.24
CA GLU A 385 -32.51 4.51 -8.58
C GLU A 385 -31.81 5.80 -9.04
N ALA A 386 -30.80 5.64 -9.88
CA ALA A 386 -30.15 6.77 -10.54
C ALA A 386 -30.93 7.19 -11.79
N ALA A 387 -31.01 8.50 -12.04
CA ALA A 387 -31.65 9.05 -13.24
C ALA A 387 -30.89 10.28 -13.73
N THR A 388 -30.82 10.48 -15.05
CA THR A 388 -30.34 11.73 -15.63
C THR A 388 -31.54 12.60 -15.96
N LEU A 389 -31.59 13.80 -15.40
CA LEU A 389 -32.66 14.77 -15.62
C LEU A 389 -32.11 16.01 -16.32
N HIS A 390 -32.95 16.69 -17.10
CA HIS A 390 -32.60 17.95 -17.78
C HIS A 390 -33.42 19.14 -17.24
N PRO A 391 -33.23 19.53 -15.96
CA PRO A 391 -34.00 20.61 -15.37
C PRO A 391 -33.60 21.98 -15.95
N VAL A 392 -34.59 22.85 -16.15
CA VAL A 392 -34.46 24.22 -16.64
C VAL A 392 -34.94 25.18 -15.54
N PRO A 393 -34.08 26.10 -15.04
CA PRO A 393 -34.47 27.12 -14.08
C PRO A 393 -35.62 27.99 -14.60
N PRO A 394 -36.54 28.48 -13.74
CA PRO A 394 -37.71 29.26 -14.16
C PRO A 394 -37.40 30.43 -15.09
N LYS A 395 -36.28 31.12 -14.88
CA LYS A 395 -35.86 32.25 -15.72
C LYS A 395 -35.48 31.87 -17.16
N TRP A 396 -35.16 30.60 -17.41
CA TRP A 396 -34.74 30.07 -18.72
C TRP A 396 -35.81 29.22 -19.41
N GLN A 397 -36.97 29.06 -18.77
CA GLN A 397 -38.12 28.34 -19.36
C GLN A 397 -38.90 29.09 -20.45
N PRO A 398 -38.91 30.43 -20.55
CA PRO A 398 -39.72 31.10 -21.57
C PRO A 398 -39.37 30.63 -23.00
N PRO A 399 -40.37 30.22 -23.82
CA PRO A 399 -40.13 29.51 -25.09
C PRO A 399 -39.54 30.38 -26.21
N HIS A 400 -39.48 31.70 -25.99
CA HIS A 400 -38.87 32.64 -26.92
C HIS A 400 -37.35 32.75 -26.76
N LEU A 401 -36.78 32.14 -25.72
CA LEU A 401 -35.34 32.13 -25.50
C LEU A 401 -34.66 31.06 -26.37
N ALA A 402 -33.41 31.32 -26.75
CA ALA A 402 -32.51 30.37 -27.36
C ALA A 402 -31.15 30.44 -26.64
N PHE A 403 -30.47 29.30 -26.53
CA PHE A 403 -29.21 29.20 -25.81
C PHE A 403 -28.09 28.88 -26.78
N GLN A 404 -27.02 29.67 -26.75
CA GLN A 404 -25.86 29.54 -27.65
C GLN A 404 -24.65 28.88 -27.00
N GLY A 405 -24.68 28.64 -25.69
CA GLY A 405 -23.61 27.94 -24.95
C GLY A 405 -23.66 28.22 -23.46
N GLY A 406 -23.12 27.31 -22.64
CA GLY A 406 -22.93 27.51 -21.21
C GLY A 406 -21.46 27.59 -20.76
N ASN A 407 -20.53 27.39 -21.69
CA ASN A 407 -19.10 27.43 -21.43
C ASN A 407 -18.50 28.76 -21.97
N PRO A 408 -17.95 29.64 -21.10
CA PRO A 408 -17.30 30.88 -21.53
C PRO A 408 -16.12 30.66 -22.50
N MET A 409 -15.50 29.48 -22.48
CA MET A 409 -14.39 29.11 -23.36
C MET A 409 -14.86 28.68 -24.77
N CYS A 410 -16.17 28.52 -24.97
CA CYS A 410 -16.79 28.00 -26.20
C CYS A 410 -17.82 28.98 -26.79
N ALA A 411 -17.43 30.25 -26.96
CA ALA A 411 -18.33 31.33 -27.40
C ALA A 411 -18.53 31.40 -28.93
N PHE A 412 -18.90 30.27 -29.56
CA PHE A 412 -19.20 30.18 -31.00
C PHE A 412 -20.30 29.16 -31.34
N GLY A 413 -21.11 28.78 -30.34
CA GLY A 413 -22.17 27.79 -30.51
C GLY A 413 -23.38 28.31 -31.30
N SER A 414 -24.14 27.36 -31.87
CA SER A 414 -25.42 27.63 -32.53
C SER A 414 -26.55 27.82 -31.51
N PRO A 415 -27.61 28.58 -31.84
CA PRO A 415 -28.75 28.77 -30.95
C PRO A 415 -29.67 27.54 -30.89
N TYR A 416 -29.83 26.96 -29.70
CA TYR A 416 -30.71 25.81 -29.42
C TYR A 416 -31.89 26.18 -28.52
N PRO A 417 -32.99 25.41 -28.50
CA PRO A 417 -34.14 25.64 -27.61
C PRO A 417 -33.95 25.09 -26.18
N PHE A 418 -32.77 24.53 -25.86
CA PHE A 418 -32.48 23.94 -24.56
C PHE A 418 -31.27 24.61 -23.91
N VAL A 419 -31.28 24.70 -22.58
CA VAL A 419 -30.13 25.15 -21.77
C VAL A 419 -28.97 24.19 -21.98
N GLN A 420 -27.76 24.70 -22.16
CA GLN A 420 -26.58 23.87 -22.44
C GLN A 420 -25.78 23.56 -21.17
N GLU A 421 -24.98 22.50 -21.20
CA GLU A 421 -24.05 22.20 -20.11
C GLU A 421 -23.11 23.38 -19.82
N SER A 422 -22.65 23.45 -18.57
CA SER A 422 -21.66 24.44 -18.12
C SER A 422 -20.29 24.16 -18.75
N PHE A 423 -19.25 24.87 -18.32
CA PHE A 423 -17.89 24.56 -18.74
C PHE A 423 -17.41 23.20 -18.22
N GLY A 424 -16.36 22.65 -18.83
CA GLY A 424 -15.62 21.52 -18.30
C GLY A 424 -14.16 21.55 -18.74
N PHE A 425 -13.27 20.94 -17.95
CA PHE A 425 -11.85 20.87 -18.25
C PHE A 425 -11.57 20.13 -19.57
N ASP A 426 -12.30 19.05 -19.81
CA ASP A 426 -12.15 18.18 -20.97
C ASP A 426 -12.97 18.64 -22.19
N ASP A 427 -13.76 19.71 -22.07
CA ASP A 427 -14.58 20.25 -23.16
C ASP A 427 -13.73 20.81 -24.29
N THR A 428 -13.98 20.30 -25.50
CA THR A 428 -13.32 20.68 -26.75
C THR A 428 -14.14 21.66 -27.59
N CYS A 429 -15.29 22.12 -27.06
CA CYS A 429 -16.26 22.98 -27.76
C CYS A 429 -16.86 22.37 -29.03
N ALA A 430 -16.72 21.06 -29.24
CA ALA A 430 -17.16 20.39 -30.46
C ALA A 430 -18.66 20.03 -30.46
N VAL A 431 -19.28 19.89 -29.28
CA VAL A 431 -20.65 19.42 -29.13
C VAL A 431 -21.41 20.27 -28.12
N GLN A 432 -22.60 20.73 -28.50
CA GLN A 432 -23.52 21.47 -27.63
C GLN A 432 -24.52 20.50 -27.01
N ARG A 433 -24.35 20.20 -25.71
CA ARG A 433 -25.16 19.21 -24.97
C ARG A 433 -26.18 19.90 -24.05
N PRO A 434 -27.38 19.32 -23.85
CA PRO A 434 -28.34 19.84 -22.88
C PRO A 434 -27.81 19.77 -21.44
N TYR A 435 -28.10 20.79 -20.64
CA TYR A 435 -27.77 20.82 -19.21
C TYR A 435 -28.40 19.61 -18.49
N SER A 436 -27.58 18.87 -17.77
CA SER A 436 -27.98 17.64 -17.10
C SER A 436 -27.57 17.64 -15.63
N ILE A 437 -28.40 17.00 -14.81
CA ILE A 437 -28.11 16.67 -13.41
C ILE A 437 -28.27 15.17 -13.23
N MET A 438 -27.29 14.56 -12.58
CA MET A 438 -27.34 13.15 -12.21
C MET A 438 -28.04 13.02 -10.86
N TRP A 439 -29.24 12.47 -10.89
CA TRP A 439 -29.96 12.08 -9.69
C TRP A 439 -29.36 10.80 -9.14
N THR A 440 -28.81 10.84 -7.93
CA THR A 440 -28.34 9.65 -7.20
C THR A 440 -28.96 9.64 -5.81
N GLY A 441 -29.14 8.44 -5.24
CA GLY A 441 -29.69 8.29 -3.89
C GLY A 441 -28.91 9.11 -2.86
N THR A 442 -27.58 9.06 -2.88
CA THR A 442 -26.76 9.79 -1.90
C THR A 442 -26.80 11.31 -2.11
N SER A 443 -26.78 11.81 -3.35
CA SER A 443 -26.80 13.25 -3.62
C SER A 443 -28.15 13.88 -3.24
N VAL A 444 -29.27 13.20 -3.49
CA VAL A 444 -30.59 13.71 -3.08
C VAL A 444 -30.79 13.61 -1.57
N LEU A 445 -30.36 12.53 -0.91
CA LEU A 445 -30.44 12.41 0.56
C LEU A 445 -29.59 13.48 1.25
N PHE A 446 -28.43 13.81 0.67
CA PHE A 446 -27.61 14.92 1.14
C PHE A 446 -28.34 16.26 1.00
N ALA A 447 -28.94 16.52 -0.17
CA ALA A 447 -29.69 17.75 -0.41
C ALA A 447 -30.91 17.89 0.52
N LEU A 448 -31.66 16.80 0.76
CA LEU A 448 -32.77 16.76 1.72
C LEU A 448 -32.31 16.97 3.17
N SER A 449 -31.03 16.73 3.48
CA SER A 449 -30.49 17.02 4.82
C SER A 449 -30.25 18.49 5.09
N LEU A 450 -30.23 19.33 4.05
CA LEU A 450 -29.95 20.76 4.13
C LEU A 450 -31.16 21.64 3.77
N GLU A 451 -32.16 21.09 3.08
CA GLU A 451 -33.34 21.82 2.63
C GLU A 451 -34.63 21.27 3.24
N ASP A 452 -35.64 22.13 3.34
CA ASP A 452 -36.97 21.75 3.83
C ASP A 452 -37.70 20.83 2.84
N GLU A 453 -38.36 19.80 3.36
CA GLU A 453 -39.16 18.83 2.59
C GLU A 453 -40.39 19.46 1.91
N SER A 454 -40.73 20.70 2.22
CA SER A 454 -41.91 21.37 1.67
C SER A 454 -41.84 21.65 0.16
N TRP A 455 -40.65 21.61 -0.45
CA TRP A 455 -40.46 22.03 -1.85
C TRP A 455 -40.51 20.84 -2.83
N ASN A 456 -41.06 21.08 -4.03
CA ASN A 456 -41.10 20.10 -5.13
C ASN A 456 -40.48 20.71 -6.40
N PRO A 457 -39.16 20.52 -6.63
CA PRO A 457 -38.48 21.04 -7.81
C PRO A 457 -38.96 20.39 -9.12
N CYS A 458 -39.46 19.16 -9.08
CA CYS A 458 -39.80 18.39 -10.28
C CYS A 458 -40.86 19.09 -11.14
N MET A 459 -41.87 19.70 -10.52
CA MET A 459 -42.95 20.42 -11.24
C MET A 459 -42.54 21.83 -11.69
N THR A 460 -41.52 22.42 -11.06
CA THR A 460 -41.14 23.83 -11.29
C THR A 460 -39.92 24.02 -12.18
N SER A 461 -39.24 22.93 -12.53
CA SER A 461 -37.96 22.95 -13.24
C SER A 461 -38.07 22.61 -14.72
N GLY A 462 -39.24 22.79 -15.35
CA GLY A 462 -39.39 22.68 -16.81
C GLY A 462 -38.93 21.34 -17.40
N LEU A 463 -39.06 20.24 -16.64
CA LEU A 463 -38.72 18.89 -17.09
C LEU A 463 -39.69 18.42 -18.19
N SER A 464 -39.27 17.44 -18.99
CA SER A 464 -40.20 16.72 -19.87
C SER A 464 -41.21 15.92 -19.04
N LEU A 465 -42.37 15.56 -19.62
CA LEU A 465 -43.43 14.84 -18.90
C LEU A 465 -42.95 13.51 -18.30
N ASP A 466 -42.09 12.80 -19.03
CA ASP A 466 -41.51 11.53 -18.59
C ASP A 466 -40.52 11.75 -17.43
N GLU A 467 -39.64 12.74 -17.55
CA GLU A 467 -38.67 13.09 -16.50
C GLU A 467 -39.34 13.67 -15.25
N GLU A 468 -40.42 14.44 -15.40
CA GLU A 468 -41.20 14.97 -14.26
C GLU A 468 -41.77 13.81 -13.44
N THR A 469 -42.30 12.78 -14.13
CA THR A 469 -42.83 11.57 -13.48
C THR A 469 -41.73 10.81 -12.73
N ILE A 470 -40.58 10.62 -13.38
CA ILE A 470 -39.40 9.97 -12.76
C ILE A 470 -38.93 10.78 -11.55
N CYS A 471 -38.76 12.09 -11.70
CA CYS A 471 -38.32 12.98 -10.63
C CYS A 471 -39.28 12.95 -9.44
N ALA A 472 -40.60 13.04 -9.68
CA ALA A 472 -41.59 13.01 -8.61
C ALA A 472 -41.60 11.67 -7.85
N GLN A 473 -41.46 10.55 -8.56
CA GLN A 473 -41.35 9.22 -7.97
C GLN A 473 -40.08 9.09 -7.13
N GLN A 474 -38.92 9.48 -7.68
CA GLN A 474 -37.64 9.41 -6.98
C GLN A 474 -37.58 10.34 -5.78
N LEU A 475 -38.13 11.56 -5.88
CA LEU A 475 -38.22 12.50 -4.76
C LEU A 475 -39.09 11.95 -3.63
N THR A 476 -40.21 11.30 -3.95
CA THR A 476 -41.08 10.66 -2.96
C THR A 476 -40.35 9.53 -2.24
N SER A 477 -39.69 8.65 -3.00
CA SER A 477 -38.87 7.56 -2.42
C SER A 477 -37.72 8.09 -1.56
N ALA A 478 -37.04 9.15 -2.01
CA ALA A 478 -35.95 9.79 -1.28
C ALA A 478 -36.41 10.42 0.04
N LYS A 479 -37.56 11.13 0.05
CA LYS A 479 -38.14 11.67 1.29
C LYS A 479 -38.51 10.56 2.28
N ASN A 480 -39.14 9.49 1.79
CA ASN A 480 -39.48 8.33 2.62
C ASN A 480 -38.22 7.67 3.22
N ALA A 481 -37.14 7.54 2.44
CA ALA A 481 -35.87 7.01 2.93
C ALA A 481 -35.18 7.97 3.91
N TYR A 482 -35.19 9.28 3.63
CA TYR A 482 -34.60 10.31 4.49
C TYR A 482 -35.28 10.38 5.87
N ALA A 483 -36.61 10.22 5.92
CA ALA A 483 -37.36 10.19 7.18
C ALA A 483 -36.94 9.07 8.15
N LEU A 484 -36.25 8.04 7.66
CA LEU A 484 -35.69 6.96 8.47
C LEU A 484 -34.27 7.24 8.98
N LEU A 485 -33.61 8.30 8.47
CA LEU A 485 -32.22 8.62 8.81
C LEU A 485 -32.16 9.54 10.04
N PRO A 486 -31.13 9.38 10.89
CA PRO A 486 -30.87 10.34 11.94
C PRO A 486 -30.38 11.66 11.35
N ALA A 487 -30.85 12.78 11.90
CA ALA A 487 -30.35 14.10 11.52
C ALA A 487 -28.84 14.23 11.83
N PRO A 488 -28.02 14.75 10.90
CA PRO A 488 -26.62 15.05 11.16
C PRO A 488 -26.46 16.01 12.33
N LYS A 489 -25.40 15.86 13.13
CA LYS A 489 -25.13 16.74 14.29
C LYS A 489 -24.49 18.08 13.92
N ALA A 490 -23.94 18.19 12.71
CA ALA A 490 -23.28 19.41 12.24
C ALA A 490 -24.32 20.51 11.92
N SER A 491 -23.95 21.78 12.13
CA SER A 491 -24.86 22.92 11.89
C SER A 491 -25.09 23.15 10.40
N VAL A 492 -26.35 23.03 9.98
CA VAL A 492 -26.81 23.34 8.62
C VAL A 492 -26.54 24.81 8.30
N GLU A 493 -26.79 25.73 9.25
CA GLU A 493 -26.65 27.17 9.03
C GLU A 493 -25.23 27.56 8.62
N SER A 494 -24.22 26.98 9.29
CA SER A 494 -22.81 27.27 8.97
C SER A 494 -22.43 26.86 7.55
N VAL A 495 -22.87 25.67 7.13
CA VAL A 495 -22.60 25.12 5.80
C VAL A 495 -23.34 25.93 4.74
N SER A 496 -24.63 26.23 4.96
CA SER A 496 -25.43 27.03 4.03
C SER A 496 -24.82 28.42 3.84
N GLN A 497 -24.43 29.09 4.93
CA GLN A 497 -23.84 30.42 4.85
C GLN A 497 -22.52 30.42 4.07
N ASP A 498 -21.59 29.52 4.40
CA ASP A 498 -20.27 29.48 3.77
C ASP A 498 -20.36 29.15 2.28
N VAL A 499 -21.25 28.23 1.88
CA VAL A 499 -21.43 27.84 0.47
C VAL A 499 -22.18 28.93 -0.32
N GLU A 500 -23.20 29.58 0.26
CA GLU A 500 -23.93 30.66 -0.40
C GLU A 500 -23.07 31.89 -0.67
N VAL A 501 -22.14 32.23 0.25
CA VAL A 501 -21.18 33.35 0.07
C VAL A 501 -20.28 33.15 -1.14
N MET A 502 -19.99 31.90 -1.53
CA MET A 502 -19.21 31.60 -2.73
C MET A 502 -19.96 31.94 -4.02
N ALA A 503 -21.28 32.13 -3.97
CA ALA A 503 -22.12 32.54 -5.10
C ALA A 503 -21.91 31.68 -6.36
N LEU A 504 -21.75 30.36 -6.18
CA LEU A 504 -21.56 29.42 -7.29
C LEU A 504 -22.77 29.45 -8.23
N ALA A 505 -22.51 29.46 -9.53
CA ALA A 505 -23.51 29.58 -10.57
C ALA A 505 -23.21 28.72 -11.81
N THR A 506 -24.21 28.59 -12.67
CA THR A 506 -24.03 28.20 -14.08
C THR A 506 -24.28 29.41 -14.97
N LEU A 507 -23.66 29.45 -16.15
CA LEU A 507 -23.77 30.56 -17.10
C LEU A 507 -24.43 30.08 -18.39
N GLN A 508 -25.14 30.98 -19.08
CA GLN A 508 -25.66 30.77 -20.43
C GLN A 508 -25.52 32.03 -21.28
N PHE A 509 -25.26 31.84 -22.57
CA PHE A 509 -25.44 32.85 -23.61
C PHE A 509 -26.88 32.76 -24.13
N VAL A 510 -27.72 33.72 -23.73
CA VAL A 510 -29.16 33.71 -23.96
C VAL A 510 -29.52 34.70 -25.06
N ALA A 511 -30.14 34.21 -26.12
CA ALA A 511 -30.67 35.00 -27.22
C ALA A 511 -32.20 35.08 -27.15
N ASN A 512 -32.76 36.27 -27.37
CA ASN A 512 -34.21 36.44 -27.47
C ASN A 512 -34.64 36.33 -28.95
N ARG A 513 -35.38 35.28 -29.30
CA ARG A 513 -35.84 35.06 -30.69
C ARG A 513 -36.82 36.12 -31.19
N GLN A 514 -37.47 36.85 -30.28
CA GLN A 514 -38.35 37.97 -30.62
C GLN A 514 -37.58 39.27 -30.90
N GLN A 515 -36.31 39.35 -30.52
CA GLN A 515 -35.43 40.50 -30.71
C GLN A 515 -34.17 40.07 -31.46
N VAL A 516 -34.21 40.20 -32.79
CA VAL A 516 -33.10 39.81 -33.68
C VAL A 516 -31.78 40.45 -33.22
N GLY A 517 -30.76 39.64 -32.98
CA GLY A 517 -29.44 40.10 -32.54
C GLY A 517 -29.30 40.35 -31.03
N SER A 518 -30.36 40.24 -30.24
CA SER A 518 -30.28 40.37 -28.78
C SER A 518 -29.69 39.09 -28.18
N ILE A 519 -28.44 39.17 -27.71
CA ILE A 519 -27.76 38.11 -26.95
C ILE A 519 -27.29 38.73 -25.63
N SER A 520 -27.39 37.99 -24.53
CA SER A 520 -26.98 38.40 -23.20
C SER A 520 -26.32 37.27 -22.43
N VAL A 521 -25.41 37.62 -21.50
CA VAL A 521 -24.82 36.67 -20.57
C VAL A 521 -25.72 36.61 -19.35
N GLU A 522 -26.24 35.44 -19.03
CA GLU A 522 -27.04 35.23 -17.84
C GLU A 522 -26.44 34.15 -16.94
N SER A 523 -26.44 34.38 -15.62
CA SER A 523 -25.99 33.39 -14.63
C SER A 523 -27.11 32.95 -13.69
N GLN A 524 -27.18 31.65 -13.39
CA GLN A 524 -28.11 31.04 -12.45
C GLN A 524 -27.32 30.58 -11.22
N LEU A 525 -27.58 31.17 -10.05
CA LEU A 525 -27.03 30.67 -8.79
C LEU A 525 -27.47 29.22 -8.56
N LEU A 526 -26.59 28.39 -8.00
CA LEU A 526 -26.93 27.03 -7.60
C LEU A 526 -27.92 27.04 -6.43
N LEU A 527 -27.74 27.97 -5.50
CA LEU A 527 -28.58 28.14 -4.32
C LEU A 527 -29.33 29.49 -4.35
N PRO A 528 -30.29 29.69 -5.27
CA PRO A 528 -31.09 30.92 -5.31
C PRO A 528 -31.96 31.05 -4.05
N PRO A 529 -32.19 32.26 -3.52
CA PRO A 529 -33.05 32.46 -2.37
C PRO A 529 -34.50 32.12 -2.70
N LEU A 530 -35.22 31.47 -1.78
CA LEU A 530 -36.66 31.20 -1.87
C LEU A 530 -37.10 30.43 -3.14
N SER A 531 -36.31 29.45 -3.61
CA SER A 531 -36.61 28.70 -4.85
C SER A 531 -36.35 27.19 -4.75
N SER A 532 -37.33 26.39 -5.17
CA SER A 532 -37.26 24.90 -5.26
C SER A 532 -36.00 24.37 -5.96
N TRP A 533 -35.37 25.16 -6.83
CA TRP A 533 -34.12 24.83 -7.51
C TRP A 533 -32.98 24.45 -6.56
N ARG A 534 -32.99 24.92 -5.31
CA ARG A 534 -31.95 24.65 -4.31
C ARG A 534 -31.68 23.16 -4.09
N LEU A 535 -32.67 22.28 -4.24
CA LEU A 535 -32.45 20.83 -4.14
C LEU A 535 -31.43 20.35 -5.19
N PHE A 536 -31.62 20.76 -6.45
CA PHE A 536 -30.69 20.48 -7.54
C PHE A 536 -29.33 21.16 -7.32
N GLY A 537 -29.34 22.37 -6.74
CA GLY A 537 -28.13 23.08 -6.32
C GLY A 537 -27.28 22.29 -5.32
N TRP A 538 -27.89 21.78 -4.25
CA TRP A 538 -27.19 20.99 -3.24
C TRP A 538 -26.71 19.64 -3.76
N MET A 539 -27.44 19.01 -4.69
CA MET A 539 -26.96 17.83 -5.39
C MET A 539 -25.68 18.15 -6.19
N ALA A 540 -25.65 19.27 -6.92
CA ALA A 540 -24.46 19.71 -7.65
C ALA A 540 -23.29 20.11 -6.72
N ILE A 541 -23.58 20.66 -5.53
CA ILE A 541 -22.58 20.96 -4.49
C ILE A 541 -22.00 19.69 -3.87
N TYR A 542 -22.83 18.66 -3.67
CA TYR A 542 -22.36 17.33 -3.26
C TYR A 542 -21.41 16.74 -4.30
N GLU A 543 -21.77 16.84 -5.59
CA GLU A 543 -20.92 16.42 -6.71
C GLU A 543 -19.60 17.20 -6.73
N TRP A 544 -19.63 18.52 -6.52
CA TRP A 544 -18.41 19.33 -6.40
C TRP A 544 -17.50 18.86 -5.27
N ALA A 545 -18.06 18.64 -4.09
CA ALA A 545 -17.26 18.28 -2.93
C ALA A 545 -16.78 16.82 -2.92
N THR A 546 -17.39 15.94 -3.73
CA THR A 546 -16.87 14.60 -4.04
C THR A 546 -15.90 14.58 -5.22
N GLY A 547 -15.64 15.73 -5.86
CA GLY A 547 -14.73 15.86 -7.00
C GLY A 547 -15.35 15.55 -8.37
N GLN A 548 -16.65 15.24 -8.45
CA GLN A 548 -17.34 15.04 -9.73
C GLN A 548 -17.41 16.30 -10.58
N ARG A 549 -17.38 17.47 -9.94
CA ARG A 549 -17.38 18.79 -10.59
C ARG A 549 -16.23 19.63 -10.07
N GLU A 550 -15.87 20.65 -10.82
CA GLU A 550 -14.91 21.68 -10.43
C GLU A 550 -15.59 23.05 -10.38
N ALA A 551 -15.23 23.84 -9.39
CA ALA A 551 -15.64 25.24 -9.30
C ALA A 551 -14.45 26.13 -9.67
N VAL A 552 -14.65 27.07 -10.59
CA VAL A 552 -13.62 27.98 -11.08
C VAL A 552 -14.15 29.41 -11.06
N ALA A 553 -13.39 30.33 -10.50
CA ALA A 553 -13.63 31.76 -10.58
C ALA A 553 -13.00 32.32 -11.87
N PHE A 554 -13.83 32.95 -12.69
CA PHE A 554 -13.46 33.69 -13.90
C PHE A 554 -13.34 35.17 -13.51
N GLU A 555 -12.15 35.61 -13.13
CA GLU A 555 -11.90 36.93 -12.56
C GLU A 555 -11.47 37.91 -13.65
N GLY A 556 -12.46 38.60 -14.23
CA GLY A 556 -12.26 39.62 -15.26
C GLY A 556 -12.02 41.02 -14.69
N ASP A 557 -11.85 41.97 -15.60
CA ASP A 557 -11.68 43.40 -15.30
C ASP A 557 -12.99 44.10 -14.93
N ALA A 558 -14.11 43.62 -15.46
CA ALA A 558 -15.43 44.19 -15.23
C ALA A 558 -16.21 43.41 -14.17
N THR A 559 -16.21 42.07 -14.26
CA THR A 559 -16.99 41.20 -13.37
C THR A 559 -16.23 39.92 -13.03
N THR A 560 -16.72 39.19 -12.04
CA THR A 560 -16.23 37.85 -11.68
C THR A 560 -17.41 36.88 -11.66
N PHE A 561 -17.24 35.74 -12.34
CA PHE A 561 -18.20 34.63 -12.28
C PHE A 561 -17.58 33.43 -11.58
N ASN A 562 -18.23 32.95 -10.52
CA ASN A 562 -17.86 31.70 -9.87
C ASN A 562 -18.72 30.60 -10.47
N LEU A 563 -18.15 29.84 -11.40
CA LEU A 563 -18.89 28.86 -12.18
C LEU A 563 -18.61 27.46 -11.70
N LEU A 564 -19.62 26.59 -11.74
CA LEU A 564 -19.48 25.15 -11.52
C LEU A 564 -19.51 24.40 -12.87
N SER A 565 -18.60 23.44 -13.04
CA SER A 565 -18.50 22.63 -14.25
C SER A 565 -19.68 21.67 -14.42
N TYR A 566 -19.79 21.04 -15.60
CA TYR A 566 -20.57 19.79 -15.70
C TYR A 566 -19.90 18.65 -14.91
N ALA A 567 -20.65 17.57 -14.67
CA ALA A 567 -20.14 16.39 -13.95
C ALA A 567 -19.26 15.55 -14.88
N TYR A 568 -18.03 15.27 -14.45
CA TYR A 568 -17.08 14.45 -15.19
C TYR A 568 -17.43 12.97 -15.11
N ALA A 569 -17.07 12.23 -16.16
CA ALA A 569 -17.16 10.77 -16.13
C ALA A 569 -16.06 10.20 -15.20
N PRO A 570 -16.38 9.23 -14.33
CA PRO A 570 -15.38 8.59 -13.48
C PRO A 570 -14.54 7.57 -14.26
N ALA A 571 -13.31 7.37 -13.79
CA ALA A 571 -12.54 6.18 -14.04
C ALA A 571 -12.74 5.16 -12.90
N HIS A 572 -12.70 3.87 -13.23
CA HIS A 572 -12.79 2.78 -12.26
C HIS A 572 -11.47 1.99 -12.25
N PRO A 573 -10.38 2.51 -11.67
CA PRO A 573 -9.13 1.77 -11.62
C PRO A 573 -9.24 0.62 -10.62
N VAL A 574 -8.67 -0.52 -11.00
CA VAL A 574 -8.60 -1.72 -10.15
C VAL A 574 -7.25 -1.71 -9.43
N ALA A 575 -7.24 -2.09 -8.14
CA ALA A 575 -6.01 -2.19 -7.38
C ALA A 575 -5.05 -3.17 -8.05
N ASN A 576 -3.78 -2.75 -8.23
CA ASN A 576 -2.78 -3.60 -8.85
C ASN A 576 -2.30 -4.65 -7.84
N THR A 577 -2.70 -5.91 -8.06
CA THR A 577 -2.30 -7.01 -7.17
C THR A 577 -0.80 -7.31 -7.22
N GLN A 578 -0.07 -6.78 -8.22
CA GLN A 578 1.39 -6.90 -8.33
C GLN A 578 2.15 -5.94 -7.42
N ASP A 579 1.50 -4.92 -6.87
CA ASP A 579 2.12 -4.01 -5.89
C ASP A 579 2.57 -4.76 -4.63
N ILE A 580 1.99 -5.93 -4.38
CA ILE A 580 2.29 -6.77 -3.23
C ILE A 580 2.98 -8.05 -3.69
N GLY A 581 4.26 -8.17 -3.36
CA GLY A 581 5.04 -9.35 -3.67
C GLY A 581 4.49 -10.63 -3.00
N GLN A 582 4.71 -11.76 -3.66
CA GLN A 582 4.33 -13.10 -3.17
C GLN A 582 5.52 -14.08 -3.10
N ASN A 583 6.68 -13.72 -3.68
CA ASN A 583 7.78 -14.66 -3.88
C ASN A 583 8.36 -15.13 -2.54
N PHE A 584 8.65 -14.20 -1.64
CA PHE A 584 9.20 -14.51 -0.32
C PHE A 584 8.31 -15.47 0.49
N VAL A 585 7.00 -15.20 0.55
CA VAL A 585 6.08 -16.05 1.30
C VAL A 585 5.85 -17.43 0.67
N LYS A 586 5.96 -17.57 -0.65
CA LYS A 586 5.96 -18.88 -1.32
C LYS A 586 7.12 -19.76 -0.86
N TYR A 587 8.32 -19.19 -0.69
CA TYR A 587 9.47 -19.91 -0.13
C TYR A 587 9.23 -20.33 1.33
N LEU A 588 8.70 -19.43 2.17
CA LEU A 588 8.37 -19.75 3.57
C LEU A 588 7.33 -20.87 3.64
N HIS A 589 6.31 -20.84 2.79
CA HIS A 589 5.28 -21.87 2.73
C HIS A 589 5.86 -23.23 2.29
N ALA A 590 6.73 -23.24 1.27
CA ALA A 590 7.41 -24.45 0.82
C ALA A 590 8.29 -25.07 1.92
N ILE A 591 9.03 -24.25 2.67
CA ILE A 591 9.85 -24.71 3.80
C ILE A 591 8.96 -25.28 4.91
N CYS A 592 7.88 -24.59 5.28
CA CYS A 592 6.95 -25.10 6.30
C CYS A 592 6.33 -26.43 5.86
N THR A 593 5.91 -26.54 4.60
CA THR A 593 5.36 -27.78 4.03
C THR A 593 6.39 -28.91 4.03
N TYR A 594 7.65 -28.63 3.70
CA TYR A 594 8.74 -29.61 3.80
C TYR A 594 8.91 -30.15 5.22
N VAL A 595 8.94 -29.26 6.23
CA VAL A 595 9.08 -29.66 7.64
C VAL A 595 7.93 -30.59 8.04
N THR A 596 6.69 -30.25 7.72
CA THR A 596 5.53 -31.12 7.99
C THR A 596 5.63 -32.45 7.22
N GLY A 597 6.05 -32.40 5.95
CA GLY A 597 6.24 -33.59 5.11
C GLY A 597 7.25 -34.58 5.67
N ALA A 598 8.36 -34.08 6.22
CA ALA A 598 9.34 -34.90 6.92
C ALA A 598 8.78 -35.55 8.19
N LEU A 599 8.00 -34.80 8.99
CA LEU A 599 7.33 -35.35 10.18
C LEU A 599 6.28 -36.41 9.81
N LEU A 600 5.54 -36.20 8.72
CA LEU A 600 4.60 -37.18 8.17
C LEU A 600 5.31 -38.44 7.67
N LEU A 601 6.45 -38.29 6.99
CA LEU A 601 7.26 -39.44 6.56
C LEU A 601 7.66 -40.30 7.76
N VAL A 602 8.14 -39.66 8.84
CA VAL A 602 8.48 -40.37 10.08
C VAL A 602 7.24 -41.05 10.67
N LEU A 603 6.08 -40.39 10.66
CA LEU A 603 4.83 -41.01 11.11
C LEU A 603 4.44 -42.24 10.26
N VAL A 604 4.57 -42.18 8.94
CA VAL A 604 4.30 -43.31 8.04
C VAL A 604 5.25 -44.47 8.33
N LEU A 605 6.54 -44.18 8.51
CA LEU A 605 7.54 -45.18 8.92
C LEU A 605 7.22 -45.76 10.30
N LEU A 606 6.75 -44.94 11.24
CA LEU A 606 6.26 -45.43 12.53
C LEU A 606 5.08 -46.37 12.33
N ILE A 607 4.07 -46.03 11.53
CA ILE A 607 2.90 -46.89 11.29
C ILE A 607 3.31 -48.21 10.64
N ALA A 608 4.25 -48.19 9.69
CA ALA A 608 4.79 -49.40 9.06
C ALA A 608 5.48 -50.35 10.07
N LEU A 609 6.00 -49.82 11.17
CA LEU A 609 6.62 -50.60 12.24
C LEU A 609 5.63 -51.19 13.25
N VAL A 610 4.33 -50.83 13.22
CA VAL A 610 3.29 -51.30 14.17
C VAL A 610 3.22 -52.83 14.29
N PRO A 611 3.28 -53.64 13.22
CA PRO A 611 3.25 -55.10 13.34
C PRO A 611 4.40 -55.67 14.18
N SER A 612 5.55 -54.99 14.18
CA SER A 612 6.72 -55.36 14.96
C SER A 612 6.72 -54.83 16.42
N ARG A 613 5.76 -53.95 16.77
CA ARG A 613 5.67 -53.34 18.11
C ARG A 613 4.98 -54.22 19.15
N TRP A 614 4.12 -55.15 18.75
CA TRP A 614 3.34 -55.95 19.70
C TRP A 614 4.21 -56.83 20.63
N HIS A 615 5.49 -57.02 20.27
CA HIS A 615 6.47 -57.84 20.99
C HIS A 615 7.68 -57.06 21.53
N SER A 616 7.78 -55.74 21.27
CA SER A 616 8.94 -54.93 21.68
C SER A 616 8.65 -54.12 22.94
N ARG A 617 9.59 -54.08 23.89
CA ARG A 617 9.53 -53.16 25.05
C ARG A 617 10.04 -51.79 24.60
N THR A 618 9.16 -50.89 24.19
CA THR A 618 9.50 -49.49 23.92
C THR A 618 9.68 -48.73 25.24
N THR A 619 10.65 -47.81 25.30
CA THR A 619 10.77 -46.92 26.45
C THR A 619 9.72 -45.82 26.31
N ALA A 620 8.55 -46.00 26.93
CA ALA A 620 7.37 -45.16 26.70
C ALA A 620 7.57 -43.65 26.96
N VAL A 621 8.62 -43.26 27.67
CA VAL A 621 8.98 -41.84 27.90
C VAL A 621 9.53 -41.17 26.61
N ASN A 622 10.12 -41.95 25.69
CA ASN A 622 10.75 -41.43 24.48
C ASN A 622 9.74 -40.86 23.46
N TRP A 623 8.45 -41.21 23.57
CA TRP A 623 7.39 -40.63 22.74
C TRP A 623 7.26 -39.11 22.94
N PHE A 624 7.50 -38.61 24.15
CA PHE A 624 7.29 -37.20 24.50
C PHE A 624 8.47 -36.28 24.11
N VAL A 625 9.57 -36.84 23.61
CA VAL A 625 10.68 -36.07 23.04
C VAL A 625 10.67 -36.05 21.50
N PHE A 626 9.61 -36.57 20.88
CA PHE A 626 9.45 -36.71 19.42
C PHE A 626 9.90 -35.47 18.64
N HIS A 627 9.29 -34.30 18.86
CA HIS A 627 9.63 -33.08 18.12
C HIS A 627 11.10 -32.68 18.27
N ARG A 628 11.66 -32.82 19.48
CA ARG A 628 13.04 -32.42 19.79
C ARG A 628 14.07 -33.29 19.10
N VAL A 629 13.81 -34.60 19.01
CA VAL A 629 14.75 -35.56 18.42
C VAL A 629 14.53 -35.67 16.90
N VAL A 630 13.27 -35.82 16.48
CA VAL A 630 12.92 -35.99 15.06
C VAL A 630 13.17 -34.72 14.26
N GLY A 631 12.83 -33.54 14.81
CA GLY A 631 13.11 -32.27 14.12
C GLY A 631 14.60 -32.10 13.84
N ALA A 632 15.46 -32.43 14.80
CA ALA A 632 16.91 -32.34 14.59
C ALA A 632 17.44 -33.40 13.62
N ALA A 633 16.93 -34.64 13.67
CA ALA A 633 17.42 -35.76 12.85
C ALA A 633 16.92 -35.77 11.40
N TRP A 634 15.66 -35.39 11.18
CA TRP A 634 14.99 -35.57 9.89
C TRP A 634 14.80 -34.28 9.10
N VAL A 635 14.98 -33.11 9.74
CA VAL A 635 14.68 -31.81 9.13
C VAL A 635 15.91 -30.91 9.14
N GLY A 636 16.48 -30.68 10.33
CA GLY A 636 17.63 -29.81 10.52
C GLY A 636 17.27 -28.41 11.02
N ARG A 637 18.20 -27.84 11.79
CA ARG A 637 18.02 -26.60 12.57
C ARG A 637 17.58 -25.38 11.74
N PRO A 638 18.17 -25.08 10.55
CA PRO A 638 17.80 -23.87 9.81
C PRO A 638 16.33 -23.84 9.39
N LEU A 639 15.79 -24.97 8.92
CA LEU A 639 14.39 -25.05 8.47
C LEU A 639 13.40 -24.97 9.64
N LEU A 640 13.78 -25.50 10.81
CA LEU A 640 13.01 -25.34 12.04
C LEU A 640 12.98 -23.89 12.55
N ILE A 641 14.10 -23.16 12.42
CA ILE A 641 14.16 -21.73 12.74
C ILE A 641 13.23 -20.95 11.79
N VAL A 642 13.25 -21.23 10.48
CA VAL A 642 12.37 -20.56 9.52
C VAL A 642 10.89 -20.85 9.82
N ARG A 643 10.55 -22.09 10.20
CA ARG A 643 9.18 -22.44 10.60
C ARG A 643 8.76 -21.70 11.86
N ALA A 644 9.61 -21.63 12.89
CA ALA A 644 9.35 -20.84 14.09
C ALA A 644 9.18 -19.35 13.78
N ALA A 645 10.09 -18.79 12.97
CA ALA A 645 10.06 -17.39 12.59
C ALA A 645 8.76 -17.05 11.84
N THR A 646 8.33 -17.92 10.93
CA THR A 646 7.05 -17.78 10.23
C THR A 646 5.87 -17.72 11.21
N ALA A 647 5.84 -18.62 12.20
CA ALA A 647 4.78 -18.62 13.22
C ALA A 647 4.83 -17.37 14.12
N LEU A 648 6.02 -16.90 14.48
CA LEU A 648 6.23 -15.69 15.27
C LEU A 648 5.80 -14.43 14.51
N VAL A 649 6.09 -14.37 13.21
CA VAL A 649 5.59 -13.31 12.31
C VAL A 649 4.06 -13.34 12.28
N CYS A 650 3.45 -14.52 12.10
CA CYS A 650 2.00 -14.66 12.16
C CYS A 650 1.43 -14.13 13.48
N LEU A 651 1.95 -14.57 14.64
CA LEU A 651 1.55 -14.09 15.98
C LEU A 651 1.75 -12.58 16.18
N SER A 652 2.60 -11.96 15.37
CA SER A 652 2.93 -10.54 15.43
C SER A 652 2.17 -9.69 14.41
N THR A 653 1.34 -10.30 13.56
CA THR A 653 0.51 -9.63 12.56
C THR A 653 -0.94 -9.55 13.01
N ALA A 654 -1.57 -8.39 12.81
CA ALA A 654 -2.98 -8.14 13.08
C ALA A 654 -3.91 -8.99 12.19
N THR A 655 -5.10 -9.29 12.69
CA THR A 655 -6.11 -10.09 11.98
C THR A 655 -7.38 -9.29 11.79
N VAL A 656 -7.47 -8.64 10.63
CA VAL A 656 -8.67 -7.95 10.17
C VAL A 656 -9.19 -8.68 8.94
N ALA A 657 -10.48 -9.00 8.95
CA ALA A 657 -11.18 -9.63 7.85
C ALA A 657 -12.05 -8.60 7.13
N LEU A 658 -12.41 -8.91 5.89
CA LEU A 658 -13.37 -8.14 5.11
C LEU A 658 -14.71 -8.86 5.14
N GLU A 659 -15.76 -8.17 5.60
CA GLU A 659 -17.13 -8.68 5.60
C GLU A 659 -18.00 -7.93 4.60
N HIS A 660 -18.99 -8.65 4.06
CA HIS A 660 -19.99 -8.12 3.13
C HIS A 660 -21.33 -8.05 3.86
N PRO A 661 -21.69 -6.91 4.45
CA PRO A 661 -22.95 -6.79 5.16
C PRO A 661 -24.14 -6.88 4.19
N THR A 662 -25.27 -7.40 4.67
CA THR A 662 -26.55 -7.45 3.92
C THR A 662 -27.02 -6.06 3.48
N SER A 663 -26.63 -5.04 4.23
CA SER A 663 -26.87 -3.62 3.94
C SER A 663 -26.15 -3.10 2.67
N GLY A 664 -25.25 -3.90 2.10
CA GLY A 664 -24.42 -3.56 0.94
C GLY A 664 -23.11 -2.86 1.32
N GLY A 665 -22.11 -2.97 0.44
CA GLY A 665 -20.76 -2.45 0.67
C GLY A 665 -19.81 -3.50 1.25
N ARG A 666 -18.73 -3.04 1.87
CA ARG A 666 -17.68 -3.84 2.50
C ARG A 666 -17.30 -3.21 3.84
N LEU A 667 -16.98 -4.02 4.84
CA LEU A 667 -16.59 -3.55 6.16
C LEU A 667 -15.34 -4.30 6.64
N PHE A 668 -14.38 -3.58 7.19
CA PHE A 668 -13.26 -4.21 7.89
C PHE A 668 -13.69 -4.55 9.31
N VAL A 669 -13.51 -5.80 9.72
CA VAL A 669 -13.88 -6.30 11.04
C VAL A 669 -12.67 -6.92 11.72
N ALA A 670 -12.41 -6.50 12.96
CA ALA A 670 -11.39 -7.13 13.79
C ALA A 670 -11.81 -8.58 14.08
N ARG A 671 -10.97 -9.52 13.65
CA ARG A 671 -11.23 -10.96 13.80
C ARG A 671 -10.07 -11.56 14.59
N PRO A 672 -10.02 -11.39 15.93
CA PRO A 672 -8.96 -11.96 16.73
C PRO A 672 -8.92 -13.48 16.56
N ARG A 673 -7.72 -14.05 16.63
CA ARG A 673 -7.52 -15.50 16.48
C ARG A 673 -8.32 -16.25 17.53
N SER A 674 -8.85 -17.41 17.14
CA SER A 674 -9.42 -18.35 18.09
C SER A 674 -8.33 -18.89 19.03
N LEU A 675 -8.73 -19.32 20.23
CA LEU A 675 -7.81 -19.94 21.20
C LEU A 675 -7.02 -21.10 20.57
N LEU A 676 -7.67 -21.89 19.70
CA LEU A 676 -7.02 -23.00 19.01
C LEU A 676 -5.93 -22.53 18.04
N GLU A 677 -6.19 -21.50 17.23
CA GLU A 677 -5.18 -20.94 16.32
C GLU A 677 -4.00 -20.34 17.08
N SER A 678 -4.25 -19.60 18.17
CA SER A 678 -3.21 -19.07 19.04
C SER A 678 -2.36 -20.16 19.66
N MET A 679 -2.98 -21.27 20.12
CA MET A 679 -2.27 -22.44 20.62
C MET A 679 -1.42 -23.09 19.54
N LEU A 680 -1.95 -23.28 18.33
CA LEU A 680 -1.23 -23.91 17.23
C LEU A 680 -0.01 -23.09 16.80
N LEU A 681 -0.17 -21.77 16.58
CA LEU A 681 0.94 -20.89 16.22
C LEU A 681 1.97 -20.75 17.34
N SER A 682 1.53 -20.67 18.61
CA SER A 682 2.45 -20.66 19.76
C SER A 682 3.22 -21.98 19.88
N GLY A 683 2.59 -23.10 19.52
CA GLY A 683 3.24 -24.41 19.44
C GLY A 683 4.32 -24.46 18.37
N GLU A 684 4.06 -23.89 17.19
CA GLU A 684 5.06 -23.79 16.12
C GLU A 684 6.22 -22.84 16.48
N ALA A 685 5.96 -21.77 17.25
CA ALA A 685 7.02 -20.88 17.73
C ALA A 685 8.03 -21.61 18.65
N LEU A 686 7.64 -22.72 19.30
CA LEU A 686 8.54 -23.52 20.16
C LEU A 686 9.68 -24.18 19.39
N TRP A 687 9.60 -24.33 18.06
CA TRP A 687 10.72 -24.87 17.28
C TRP A 687 12.01 -24.07 17.50
N LEU A 688 11.91 -22.75 17.70
CA LEU A 688 13.06 -21.91 18.05
C LEU A 688 13.67 -22.33 19.40
N LEU A 689 12.83 -22.49 20.42
CA LEU A 689 13.26 -22.95 21.75
C LEU A 689 13.85 -24.37 21.69
N TYR A 690 13.32 -25.26 20.86
CA TYR A 690 13.88 -26.61 20.70
C TYR A 690 15.28 -26.58 20.10
N VAL A 691 15.50 -25.78 19.05
CA VAL A 691 16.84 -25.58 18.46
C VAL A 691 17.81 -24.96 19.46
N LEU A 692 17.39 -23.95 20.23
CA LEU A 692 18.24 -23.33 21.26
C LEU A 692 18.60 -24.30 22.38
N ASN A 693 17.64 -25.10 22.85
CA ASN A 693 17.91 -26.14 23.84
C ASN A 693 18.87 -27.21 23.31
N GLU A 694 18.80 -27.53 22.02
CA GLU A 694 19.73 -28.44 21.35
C GLU A 694 21.17 -27.88 21.34
N LEU A 695 21.34 -26.59 21.09
CA LEU A 695 22.66 -25.94 21.16
C LEU A 695 23.22 -25.95 22.59
N LEU A 696 22.36 -25.69 23.57
CA LEU A 696 22.74 -25.63 24.98
C LEU A 696 23.03 -27.02 25.60
N ILE A 697 22.50 -28.11 25.03
CA ILE A 697 22.65 -29.45 25.59
C ILE A 697 24.12 -29.93 25.60
N HIS A 698 24.95 -29.42 24.69
CA HIS A 698 26.37 -29.71 24.65
C HIS A 698 27.14 -29.16 25.86
N ILE A 699 26.59 -28.12 26.50
CA ILE A 699 27.19 -27.46 27.67
C ILE A 699 26.59 -28.02 28.97
N THR A 700 25.29 -28.30 28.96
CA THR A 700 24.49 -28.58 30.16
C THR A 700 24.17 -30.07 30.37
N GLY A 701 24.44 -30.90 29.37
CA GLY A 701 24.34 -32.35 29.46
C GLY A 701 22.93 -32.87 29.76
N PRO A 702 22.80 -34.01 30.46
CA PRO A 702 21.52 -34.67 30.71
C PRO A 702 20.49 -33.86 31.52
N ALA A 703 20.93 -32.85 32.29
CA ALA A 703 20.04 -32.03 33.11
C ALA A 703 19.00 -31.27 32.27
N THR A 704 19.35 -30.88 31.04
CA THR A 704 18.47 -30.19 30.09
C THR A 704 17.24 -31.02 29.71
N ARG A 705 17.35 -32.35 29.66
CA ARG A 705 16.20 -33.23 29.40
C ARG A 705 15.08 -33.07 30.45
N ILE A 706 15.44 -32.76 31.70
CA ILE A 706 14.49 -32.62 32.80
C ILE A 706 13.86 -31.23 32.82
N VAL A 707 14.64 -30.19 32.53
CA VAL A 707 14.21 -28.78 32.65
C VAL A 707 13.46 -28.30 31.40
N ALA A 708 13.90 -28.73 30.21
CA ALA A 708 13.42 -28.18 28.95
C ALA A 708 11.90 -28.37 28.67
N PRO A 709 11.23 -29.46 29.10
CA PRO A 709 9.78 -29.59 28.96
C PRO A 709 9.01 -28.52 29.75
N TRP A 710 9.48 -28.17 30.95
CA TRP A 710 8.83 -27.17 31.81
C TRP A 710 9.00 -25.76 31.26
N THR A 711 10.20 -25.42 30.76
CA THR A 711 10.43 -24.11 30.13
C THR A 711 9.64 -23.98 28.82
N ALA A 712 9.52 -25.05 28.04
CA ALA A 712 8.66 -25.06 26.85
C ALA A 712 7.17 -24.92 27.18
N ALA A 713 6.67 -25.62 28.20
CA ALA A 713 5.28 -25.49 28.64
C ALA A 713 4.98 -24.07 29.17
N ALA A 714 5.91 -23.49 29.94
CA ALA A 714 5.75 -22.14 30.47
C ALA A 714 5.69 -21.09 29.34
N VAL A 715 6.63 -21.13 28.38
CA VAL A 715 6.63 -20.19 27.25
C VAL A 715 5.42 -20.39 26.36
N PHE A 716 5.02 -21.64 26.10
CA PHE A 716 3.80 -21.93 25.35
C PHE A 716 2.58 -21.23 25.97
N ILE A 717 2.38 -21.38 27.28
CA ILE A 717 1.27 -20.74 27.99
C ILE A 717 1.40 -19.22 27.92
N ILE A 718 2.60 -18.66 28.15
CA ILE A 718 2.83 -17.21 28.08
C ILE A 718 2.50 -16.66 26.69
N SER A 719 2.97 -17.30 25.61
CA SER A 719 2.70 -16.88 24.24
C SER A 719 1.19 -16.93 23.91
N VAL A 720 0.49 -17.98 24.33
CA VAL A 720 -0.97 -18.10 24.15
C VAL A 720 -1.71 -17.00 24.93
N VAL A 721 -1.31 -16.72 26.17
CA VAL A 721 -1.93 -15.67 26.99
C VAL A 721 -1.69 -14.30 26.37
N ILE A 722 -0.47 -14.00 25.91
CA ILE A 722 -0.18 -12.74 25.22
C ILE A 722 -1.04 -12.59 23.96
N ASP A 723 -1.16 -13.64 23.15
CA ASP A 723 -1.94 -13.58 21.90
C ASP A 723 -3.44 -13.40 22.13
N THR A 724 -3.98 -14.03 23.17
CA THR A 724 -5.42 -13.98 23.48
C THR A 724 -5.85 -12.77 24.29
N VAL A 725 -5.02 -12.29 25.23
CA VAL A 725 -5.35 -11.15 26.09
C VAL A 725 -5.07 -9.80 25.42
N ALA A 726 -4.05 -9.75 24.56
CA ALA A 726 -3.67 -8.55 23.84
C ALA A 726 -3.43 -8.93 22.38
N PRO A 727 -4.47 -9.11 21.54
CA PRO A 727 -4.27 -9.37 20.11
C PRO A 727 -3.64 -8.16 19.40
N PRO A 728 -2.86 -8.37 18.32
CA PRO A 728 -2.30 -7.26 17.53
C PRO A 728 -3.40 -6.54 16.73
N GLU A 729 -3.39 -5.20 16.76
CA GLU A 729 -4.35 -4.33 16.06
C GLU A 729 -3.72 -3.66 14.84
N ILE A 730 -4.54 -3.26 13.86
CA ILE A 730 -4.08 -2.44 12.73
C ILE A 730 -4.03 -0.98 13.15
N ILE A 731 -2.91 -0.31 12.88
CA ILE A 731 -2.77 1.13 13.07
C ILE A 731 -2.72 1.77 11.70
N ALA A 732 -3.64 2.68 11.39
CA ALA A 732 -3.67 3.39 10.13
C ALA A 732 -3.77 4.90 10.33
N SER A 733 -3.23 5.65 9.37
CA SER A 733 -3.38 7.10 9.27
C SER A 733 -3.54 7.48 7.81
N VAL A 734 -4.41 8.46 7.55
CA VAL A 734 -4.63 9.05 6.23
C VAL A 734 -4.17 10.50 6.25
N GLY A 735 -3.47 10.93 5.22
CA GLY A 735 -2.96 12.28 5.05
C GLY A 735 -2.46 12.45 3.63
N ARG A 736 -1.75 13.53 3.31
CA ARG A 736 -1.15 13.67 1.99
C ARG A 736 0.15 14.47 2.08
N THR A 737 1.21 13.89 1.53
CA THR A 737 2.47 14.59 1.24
C THR A 737 2.79 14.34 -0.23
N CYS A 738 2.90 15.40 -1.02
CA CYS A 738 3.15 15.29 -2.46
C CYS A 738 4.43 16.02 -2.87
N GLU A 739 5.02 15.52 -3.94
CA GLU A 739 6.11 16.14 -4.67
C GLU A 739 5.62 16.57 -6.06
N LEU A 740 6.09 17.73 -6.51
CA LEU A 740 5.79 18.31 -7.81
C LEU A 740 6.93 17.99 -8.79
N HIS A 741 6.67 17.12 -9.77
CA HIS A 741 7.63 16.80 -10.81
C HIS A 741 7.25 17.50 -12.12
N HIS A 742 8.17 18.34 -12.61
CA HIS A 742 7.98 19.21 -13.79
C HIS A 742 6.66 19.98 -13.68
N VAL A 743 6.64 21.04 -12.84
CA VAL A 743 5.55 22.01 -12.63
C VAL A 743 4.33 21.80 -13.52
N ASP A 744 3.16 21.54 -12.92
CA ASP A 744 1.87 21.30 -13.60
C ASP A 744 1.75 20.05 -14.51
N GLN A 745 2.76 19.17 -14.56
CA GLN A 745 2.70 17.91 -15.34
C GLN A 745 2.42 16.66 -14.51
N GLN A 746 3.14 16.41 -13.41
CA GLN A 746 3.03 15.15 -12.66
C GLN A 746 3.13 15.35 -11.14
N LEU A 747 2.22 14.72 -10.40
CA LEU A 747 2.24 14.63 -8.94
C LEU A 747 2.63 13.22 -8.48
N PHE A 748 3.44 13.15 -7.42
CA PHE A 748 3.70 11.92 -6.67
C PHE A 748 3.31 12.14 -5.22
N CYS A 749 2.30 11.41 -4.74
CA CYS A 749 1.74 11.60 -3.41
C CYS A 749 1.87 10.33 -2.56
N SER A 750 2.37 10.49 -1.35
CA SER A 750 2.29 9.50 -0.26
C SER A 750 1.16 9.93 0.67
N SER A 751 0.11 9.12 0.74
CA SER A 751 -1.18 9.54 1.29
C SER A 751 -1.69 8.72 2.47
N GLY A 752 -0.79 7.97 3.09
CA GLY A 752 -1.15 7.18 4.26
C GLY A 752 -0.11 6.17 4.67
N MET A 753 -0.28 5.71 5.90
CA MET A 753 0.52 4.63 6.48
C MET A 753 -0.42 3.64 7.14
N MET A 754 -0.11 2.37 6.99
CA MET A 754 -0.84 1.26 7.59
C MET A 754 0.16 0.27 8.18
N GLN A 755 0.08 0.05 9.48
CA GLN A 755 0.87 -0.93 10.18
C GLN A 755 0.01 -2.14 10.48
N VAL A 756 0.26 -3.23 9.76
CA VAL A 756 -0.46 -4.50 9.92
C VAL A 756 0.30 -5.42 10.88
N GLY A 757 1.62 -5.32 10.93
CA GLY A 757 2.44 -6.11 11.84
C GLY A 757 3.30 -5.29 12.80
N HIS A 758 3.63 -5.91 13.94
CA HIS A 758 4.30 -5.24 15.05
C HIS A 758 5.67 -5.85 15.34
N MET A 759 6.73 -5.16 14.89
CA MET A 759 8.12 -5.59 15.13
C MET A 759 8.46 -5.66 16.62
N ALA A 760 7.90 -4.75 17.44
CA ALA A 760 8.05 -4.78 18.89
C ALA A 760 7.50 -6.08 19.51
N ARG A 761 6.32 -6.53 19.05
CA ARG A 761 5.69 -7.78 19.48
C ARG A 761 6.50 -8.99 19.04
N LEU A 762 6.99 -9.00 17.80
CA LEU A 762 7.89 -10.03 17.29
C LEU A 762 9.15 -10.15 18.16
N GLY A 763 9.74 -9.00 18.53
CA GLY A 763 10.88 -8.92 19.44
C GLY A 763 10.57 -9.47 20.83
N ILE A 764 9.43 -9.10 21.42
CA ILE A 764 9.00 -9.60 22.75
C ILE A 764 8.82 -11.12 22.74
N LEU A 765 8.08 -11.67 21.78
CA LEU A 765 7.83 -13.11 21.69
C LEU A 765 9.14 -13.90 21.45
N SER A 766 10.02 -13.36 20.60
CA SER A 766 11.35 -13.93 20.37
C SER A 766 12.23 -13.87 21.62
N ALA A 767 12.21 -12.75 22.35
CA ALA A 767 12.96 -12.57 23.59
C ALA A 767 12.47 -13.51 24.70
N ILE A 768 11.17 -13.79 24.79
CA ILE A 768 10.60 -14.77 25.73
C ILE A 768 11.14 -16.17 25.42
N LEU A 769 11.16 -16.59 24.14
CA LEU A 769 11.70 -17.88 23.72
C LEU A 769 13.20 -18.01 24.01
N VAL A 770 13.98 -16.98 23.67
CA VAL A 770 15.43 -16.95 23.94
C VAL A 770 15.71 -16.91 25.44
N GLY A 771 15.00 -16.08 26.20
CA GLY A 771 15.12 -15.98 27.65
C GLY A 771 14.81 -17.30 28.35
N ALA A 772 13.79 -18.03 27.89
CA ALA A 772 13.48 -19.36 28.41
C ALA A 772 14.56 -20.41 28.08
N ALA A 773 15.23 -20.30 26.93
CA ALA A 773 16.39 -21.13 26.63
C ALA A 773 17.55 -20.83 27.61
N VAL A 774 17.82 -19.56 27.90
CA VAL A 774 18.83 -19.15 28.88
C VAL A 774 18.49 -19.66 30.28
N VAL A 775 17.25 -19.49 30.74
CA VAL A 775 16.79 -20.04 32.04
C VAL A 775 16.92 -21.56 32.06
N CYS A 776 16.56 -22.24 30.98
CA CYS A 776 16.76 -23.69 30.85
C CYS A 776 18.23 -24.05 31.01
N GLY A 777 19.13 -23.32 30.36
CA GLY A 777 20.57 -23.52 30.44
C GLY A 777 21.13 -23.29 31.85
N LEU A 778 20.78 -22.17 32.48
CA LEU A 778 21.23 -21.81 33.84
C LEU A 778 20.75 -22.82 34.88
N VAL A 779 19.45 -23.16 34.89
CA VAL A 779 18.90 -24.13 35.84
C VAL A 779 19.50 -25.52 35.62
N SER A 780 19.78 -25.89 34.37
CA SER A 780 20.43 -27.17 34.06
C SER A 780 21.90 -27.20 34.49
N ALA A 781 22.64 -26.09 34.33
CA ALA A 781 24.03 -25.96 34.76
C ALA A 781 24.20 -25.92 36.29
N LEU A 782 23.21 -25.37 37.01
CA LEU A 782 23.21 -25.29 38.48
C LEU A 782 22.76 -26.59 39.16
N ARG A 783 22.20 -27.55 38.42
CA ARG A 783 21.83 -28.85 38.98
C ARG A 783 23.09 -29.70 39.19
N PRO A 784 23.28 -30.30 40.38
CA PRO A 784 24.43 -31.16 40.62
C PRO A 784 24.40 -32.33 39.64
N LEU A 785 25.44 -32.43 38.80
CA LEU A 785 25.70 -33.62 38.00
C LEU A 785 25.93 -34.77 38.98
N THR A 786 25.00 -35.70 39.09
CA THR A 786 25.26 -36.96 39.79
C THR A 786 26.47 -37.60 39.14
N ALA A 787 27.51 -37.90 39.93
CA ALA A 787 28.86 -38.31 39.53
C ALA A 787 28.96 -39.70 38.85
N SER A 788 27.98 -40.05 38.04
CA SER A 788 28.02 -41.17 37.10
C SER A 788 27.86 -40.55 35.72
N GLY A 789 28.97 -40.12 35.11
CA GLY A 789 28.93 -39.64 33.72
C GLY A 789 28.31 -40.74 32.84
N PRO A 790 27.19 -40.51 32.14
CA PRO A 790 26.66 -41.53 31.25
C PRO A 790 27.69 -41.70 30.14
N ALA A 791 28.25 -42.91 30.01
CA ALA A 791 28.99 -43.28 28.82
C ALA A 791 28.13 -42.92 27.60
N VAL A 792 28.68 -42.16 26.65
CA VAL A 792 27.93 -41.81 25.43
C VAL A 792 27.59 -43.13 24.73
N PRO A 793 26.30 -43.44 24.52
CA PRO A 793 25.88 -44.79 24.14
C PRO A 793 26.42 -45.20 22.77
N SER A 794 26.66 -44.25 21.85
CA SER A 794 27.39 -44.47 20.60
C SER A 794 27.76 -43.15 19.92
N LEU A 795 28.86 -43.13 19.17
CA LEU A 795 29.22 -42.02 18.26
C LEU A 795 28.37 -42.00 16.97
N LEU A 796 27.61 -43.07 16.70
CA LEU A 796 26.64 -43.12 15.59
C LEU A 796 25.45 -42.19 15.81
N LEU A 797 25.21 -41.74 17.04
CA LEU A 797 24.06 -40.93 17.38
C LEU A 797 24.48 -39.49 17.60
N PRO A 798 23.77 -38.53 16.99
CA PRO A 798 24.01 -37.12 17.25
C PRO A 798 23.66 -36.78 18.71
N GLY A 799 24.33 -35.76 19.26
CA GLY A 799 24.30 -35.45 20.69
C GLY A 799 22.90 -35.24 21.29
N TYR A 800 21.95 -34.73 20.51
CA TYR A 800 20.56 -34.58 20.97
C TYR A 800 19.85 -35.93 21.15
N ALA A 801 20.09 -36.92 20.27
CA ALA A 801 19.50 -38.25 20.39
C ALA A 801 20.12 -39.00 21.57
N ALA A 802 21.44 -38.86 21.76
CA ALA A 802 22.14 -39.44 22.90
C ALA A 802 21.63 -38.91 24.26
N MET A 803 21.27 -37.63 24.33
CA MET A 803 20.91 -36.97 25.60
C MET A 803 19.40 -36.92 25.89
N TYR A 804 18.54 -36.80 24.88
CA TYR A 804 17.07 -36.76 25.09
C TYR A 804 16.41 -38.14 25.13
N LEU A 805 16.95 -39.14 24.42
CA LEU A 805 16.41 -40.49 24.48
C LEU A 805 16.84 -41.18 25.77
N GLU A 806 15.94 -41.99 26.31
CA GLU A 806 16.25 -42.88 27.41
C GLU A 806 16.83 -44.18 26.89
N TRP A 807 17.98 -44.52 27.46
CA TRP A 807 18.75 -45.71 27.13
C TRP A 807 18.64 -46.70 28.27
N ARG A 808 18.49 -47.97 27.92
CA ARG A 808 18.54 -49.05 28.91
C ARG A 808 19.92 -49.69 28.88
N ALA A 809 20.67 -49.62 29.97
CA ALA A 809 21.92 -50.36 30.09
C ALA A 809 21.64 -51.87 30.15
N VAL A 810 22.35 -52.65 29.34
CA VAL A 810 22.29 -54.12 29.29
C VAL A 810 23.75 -54.62 29.28
N GLY A 811 24.30 -54.88 30.47
CA GLY A 811 25.73 -55.13 30.62
C GLY A 811 26.54 -53.87 30.32
N ASP A 812 27.57 -53.98 29.48
CA ASP A 812 28.40 -52.86 29.00
C ASP A 812 27.81 -52.17 27.75
N ASP A 813 26.69 -52.68 27.22
CA ASP A 813 26.03 -52.16 26.02
C ASP A 813 24.77 -51.33 26.38
N TRP A 814 24.43 -50.39 25.52
CA TRP A 814 23.22 -49.57 25.60
C TRP A 814 22.15 -50.05 24.63
N CYS A 815 20.95 -50.30 25.14
CA CYS A 815 19.82 -50.78 24.38
C CYS A 815 18.84 -49.67 24.02
N ILE A 816 18.40 -49.64 22.77
CA ILE A 816 17.33 -48.79 22.25
C ILE A 816 16.36 -49.60 21.41
N ASP A 817 15.08 -49.26 21.49
CA ASP A 817 14.04 -49.88 20.68
C ASP A 817 14.00 -49.31 19.25
N ARG A 818 13.40 -50.05 18.31
CA ARG A 818 13.25 -49.63 16.91
C ARG A 818 12.59 -48.26 16.73
N THR A 819 11.70 -47.84 17.62
CA THR A 819 10.96 -46.58 17.48
C THR A 819 11.82 -45.40 17.89
N SER A 820 12.53 -45.53 19.00
CA SER A 820 13.48 -44.52 19.48
C SER A 820 14.68 -44.40 18.52
N ALA A 821 15.12 -45.52 17.91
CA ALA A 821 16.15 -45.50 16.87
C ALA A 821 15.69 -44.75 15.60
N LEU A 822 14.43 -44.97 15.17
CA LEU A 822 13.82 -44.20 14.08
C LEU A 822 13.75 -42.71 14.41
N PHE A 823 13.40 -42.34 15.65
CA PHE A 823 13.40 -40.93 16.07
C PHE A 823 14.79 -40.30 15.92
N GLY A 824 15.83 -41.03 16.31
CA GLY A 824 17.23 -40.64 16.15
C GLY A 824 17.76 -40.63 14.72
N GLY A 825 16.95 -41.01 13.71
CA GLY A 825 17.35 -41.03 12.31
C GLY A 825 18.07 -42.31 11.87
N LEU A 826 17.97 -43.40 12.64
CA LEU A 826 18.59 -44.68 12.31
C LEU A 826 17.55 -45.67 11.78
N LEU A 827 17.71 -46.10 10.52
CA LEU A 827 16.88 -47.11 9.87
C LEU A 827 17.64 -48.43 9.79
N PHE A 828 17.02 -49.51 10.23
CA PHE A 828 17.61 -50.84 10.24
C PHE A 828 16.93 -51.74 9.21
N GLY A 829 17.73 -52.34 8.33
CA GLY A 829 17.25 -53.22 7.26
C GLY A 829 18.16 -54.41 7.05
N GLY A 830 17.58 -55.58 6.78
CA GLY A 830 18.34 -56.78 6.42
C GLY A 830 18.42 -56.96 4.90
N PHE A 831 19.62 -57.14 4.36
CA PHE A 831 19.81 -57.51 2.96
C PHE A 831 20.91 -58.57 2.84
N GLY A 832 20.64 -59.67 2.13
CA GLY A 832 21.64 -60.71 1.86
C GLY A 832 22.23 -61.39 3.11
N GLY A 833 21.50 -61.46 4.23
CA GLY A 833 21.99 -62.05 5.49
C GLY A 833 22.79 -61.09 6.38
N HIS A 834 23.07 -59.87 5.90
CA HIS A 834 23.68 -58.79 6.67
C HIS A 834 22.62 -57.82 7.20
N GLN A 835 22.88 -57.21 8.35
CA GLN A 835 22.08 -56.13 8.90
C GLN A 835 22.76 -54.81 8.56
N TYR A 836 22.00 -53.87 7.98
CA TYR A 836 22.49 -52.55 7.64
C TYR A 836 21.82 -51.48 8.51
N VAL A 837 22.58 -50.47 8.88
CA VAL A 837 22.13 -49.26 9.57
C VAL A 837 22.27 -48.10 8.61
N PHE A 838 21.15 -47.52 8.20
CA PHE A 838 21.13 -46.28 7.43
C PHE A 838 20.92 -45.10 8.37
N ASP A 839 21.89 -44.21 8.41
CA ASP A 839 21.85 -42.96 9.15
C ASP A 839 21.35 -41.84 8.24
N VAL A 840 20.18 -41.30 8.56
CA VAL A 840 19.51 -40.22 7.82
C VAL A 840 20.32 -38.91 7.89
N THR A 841 20.99 -38.65 9.02
CA THR A 841 21.78 -37.42 9.20
C THR A 841 23.08 -37.45 8.40
N LEU A 842 23.74 -38.61 8.35
CA LEU A 842 24.95 -38.81 7.54
C LEU A 842 24.65 -39.16 6.08
N TRP A 843 23.39 -39.48 5.76
CA TRP A 843 22.95 -40.02 4.48
C TRP A 843 23.80 -41.22 4.01
N ARG A 844 24.13 -42.13 4.94
CA ARG A 844 25.03 -43.26 4.70
C ARG A 844 24.49 -44.55 5.31
N SER A 845 24.75 -45.65 4.61
CA SER A 845 24.49 -47.01 5.10
C SER A 845 25.78 -47.65 5.59
N PHE A 846 25.72 -48.30 6.75
CA PHE A 846 26.81 -49.04 7.38
C PHE A 846 26.38 -50.50 7.60
N ASP A 847 27.30 -51.46 7.47
CA ASP A 847 27.03 -52.80 8.02
C ASP A 847 26.99 -52.68 9.55
N ALA A 848 25.93 -53.19 10.18
CA ALA A 848 25.74 -53.12 11.62
C ALA A 848 26.91 -53.75 12.38
N ALA A 849 27.55 -54.78 11.81
CA ALA A 849 28.74 -55.41 12.40
C ALA A 849 29.96 -54.46 12.42
N ASP A 850 30.15 -53.65 11.39
CA ASP A 850 31.29 -52.73 11.25
C ASP A 850 31.24 -51.59 12.28
N VAL A 851 30.03 -51.22 12.69
CA VAL A 851 29.78 -50.15 13.66
C VAL A 851 29.41 -50.69 15.05
N GLY A 852 29.58 -52.01 15.25
CA GLY A 852 29.40 -52.69 16.53
C GLY A 852 27.97 -52.85 17.01
N VAL A 853 26.97 -52.55 16.16
CA VAL A 853 25.54 -52.64 16.53
C VAL A 853 25.05 -54.08 16.44
N ARG A 854 24.45 -54.57 17.52
CA ARG A 854 23.94 -55.95 17.63
C ARG A 854 22.42 -55.96 17.79
N THR A 855 21.76 -57.02 17.32
CA THR A 855 20.33 -57.24 17.57
C THR A 855 20.13 -57.92 18.91
N GLY A 856 19.26 -57.38 19.77
CA GLY A 856 18.98 -57.93 21.10
C GLY A 856 18.13 -59.20 21.05
N ALA A 857 18.13 -59.98 22.14
CA ALA A 857 17.39 -61.25 22.27
C ALA A 857 15.85 -61.08 22.16
N VAL A 858 15.34 -59.88 22.47
CA VAL A 858 13.95 -59.50 22.20
C VAL A 858 13.87 -58.96 20.78
N SER A 859 13.04 -59.58 19.93
CA SER A 859 12.79 -59.10 18.58
C SER A 859 12.41 -57.62 18.63
N ALA A 860 13.18 -56.76 17.94
CA ALA A 860 13.01 -55.29 17.82
C ALA A 860 13.71 -54.36 18.84
N THR A 861 14.83 -54.78 19.46
CA THR A 861 15.78 -53.89 20.15
C THR A 861 17.20 -53.98 19.59
N PHE A 862 17.95 -52.86 19.58
CA PHE A 862 19.34 -52.78 19.13
C PHE A 862 20.27 -52.42 20.28
N LEU A 863 21.42 -53.09 20.32
CA LEU A 863 22.47 -52.91 21.32
C LEU A 863 23.63 -52.13 20.69
N PHE A 864 24.04 -51.06 21.35
CA PHE A 864 25.14 -50.19 20.98
C PHE A 864 26.26 -50.33 22.01
N PRO A 865 27.52 -50.51 21.58
CA PRO A 865 28.64 -50.64 22.52
C PRO A 865 28.94 -49.29 23.17
N SER A 866 29.20 -49.29 24.48
CA SER A 866 29.62 -48.07 25.18
C SER A 866 30.88 -47.47 24.54
N SER A 867 30.84 -46.20 24.17
CA SER A 867 32.06 -45.49 23.76
C SER A 867 32.69 -44.87 25.01
N PRO A 868 33.97 -45.14 25.34
CA PRO A 868 34.63 -44.44 26.43
C PRO A 868 34.70 -42.95 26.05
N ALA A 869 33.96 -42.11 26.80
CA ALA A 869 34.20 -40.69 26.77
C ALA A 869 35.61 -40.48 27.33
N ASN A 870 36.58 -40.18 26.47
CA ASN A 870 37.89 -39.74 26.94
C ASN A 870 37.66 -38.44 27.73
N GLU A 871 37.62 -38.53 29.05
CA GLU A 871 37.97 -37.42 29.92
C GLU A 871 39.41 -37.04 29.57
N GLY A 872 39.56 -36.00 28.76
CA GLY A 872 40.84 -35.41 28.45
C GLY A 872 41.40 -34.73 29.68
N THR A 873 42.08 -35.47 30.56
CA THR A 873 43.25 -34.91 31.21
C THR A 873 44.29 -34.70 30.11
N LEU A 874 44.53 -33.44 29.74
CA LEU A 874 45.68 -33.02 28.93
C LEU A 874 46.97 -33.38 29.66
N GLY A 875 47.41 -34.63 29.54
CA GLY A 875 48.77 -35.07 29.83
C GLY A 875 49.48 -35.29 28.49
N PRO A 876 50.69 -34.74 28.27
CA PRO A 876 51.42 -35.02 27.04
C PRO A 876 51.84 -36.49 27.08
N THR A 877 51.96 -37.10 25.90
CA THR A 877 52.43 -38.48 25.66
C THR A 877 51.47 -39.63 26.00
N ILE A 878 50.60 -39.98 25.04
CA ILE A 878 50.27 -41.39 24.77
C ILE A 878 50.47 -41.66 23.28
N VAL A 879 51.48 -42.47 23.00
CA VAL A 879 51.78 -43.06 21.70
C VAL A 879 50.61 -43.97 21.31
N HIS A 880 49.90 -43.63 20.24
CA HIS A 880 48.91 -44.52 19.65
C HIS A 880 49.59 -45.82 19.16
N ARG A 881 49.50 -46.90 19.95
CA ARG A 881 49.64 -48.25 19.42
C ARG A 881 48.34 -48.59 18.69
N PHE A 882 48.37 -48.49 17.38
CA PHE A 882 47.39 -49.16 16.53
C PHE A 882 47.42 -50.67 16.82
N PRO A 883 46.26 -51.35 16.96
CA PRO A 883 46.23 -52.79 17.06
C PRO A 883 46.81 -53.39 15.77
N LYS A 884 47.68 -54.39 15.94
CA LYS A 884 48.35 -55.11 14.86
C LYS A 884 47.27 -55.82 14.02
N GLU A 885 47.05 -55.34 12.80
CA GLU A 885 46.23 -56.02 11.80
C GLU A 885 46.71 -57.47 11.66
N SER A 886 45.83 -58.43 11.93
CA SER A 886 45.96 -59.78 11.42
C SER A 886 45.76 -59.73 9.91
N ASP A 887 46.72 -60.29 9.17
CA ASP A 887 46.81 -60.34 7.72
C ASP A 887 45.47 -60.60 7.00
N VAL A 888 44.79 -59.53 6.60
CA VAL A 888 43.87 -59.54 5.47
C VAL A 888 44.64 -58.97 4.29
N SER A 889 45.07 -59.84 3.38
CA SER A 889 45.72 -59.43 2.14
C SER A 889 44.74 -58.66 1.25
N VAL A 890 44.59 -57.36 1.51
CA VAL A 890 44.05 -56.43 0.51
C VAL A 890 45.15 -56.24 -0.51
N LYS A 891 45.06 -56.99 -1.61
CA LYS A 891 45.87 -56.80 -2.82
C LYS A 891 46.02 -55.30 -3.06
N ALA A 892 47.27 -54.85 -3.17
CA ALA A 892 47.67 -53.48 -3.46
C ALA A 892 46.87 -52.92 -4.65
N THR A 893 45.71 -52.33 -4.36
CA THR A 893 44.92 -51.63 -5.35
C THR A 893 45.50 -50.24 -5.42
N LYS A 894 46.53 -50.18 -6.25
CA LYS A 894 47.39 -49.08 -6.69
C LYS A 894 47.08 -47.72 -6.06
N TRP A 895 48.01 -47.22 -5.24
CA TRP A 895 48.03 -45.89 -4.61
C TRP A 895 47.60 -44.70 -5.51
N TRP A 896 47.77 -44.81 -6.83
CA TRP A 896 47.25 -43.81 -7.77
C TRP A 896 45.72 -43.75 -7.83
N LEU A 897 44.99 -44.87 -7.66
CA LEU A 897 43.52 -44.85 -7.60
C LEU A 897 43.02 -44.02 -6.40
N ARG A 898 43.67 -44.10 -5.23
CA ARG A 898 43.32 -43.26 -4.07
C ARG A 898 43.55 -41.78 -4.35
N ARG A 899 44.65 -41.42 -5.03
CA ARG A 899 44.91 -40.02 -5.43
C ARG A 899 43.95 -39.53 -6.50
N VAL A 900 43.60 -40.38 -7.46
CA VAL A 900 42.58 -40.07 -8.48
C VAL A 900 41.21 -39.88 -7.82
N TRP A 901 40.79 -40.77 -6.91
CA TRP A 901 39.52 -40.60 -6.18
C TRP A 901 39.51 -39.37 -5.27
N SER A 902 40.65 -39.03 -4.65
CA SER A 902 40.77 -37.80 -3.85
C SER A 902 40.70 -36.54 -4.73
N ALA A 903 41.34 -36.57 -5.90
CA ALA A 903 41.29 -35.48 -6.88
C ALA A 903 39.90 -35.35 -7.51
N VAL A 904 39.21 -36.46 -7.79
CA VAL A 904 37.83 -36.48 -8.27
C VAL A 904 36.89 -35.96 -7.19
N GLY A 905 37.07 -36.36 -5.92
CA GLY A 905 36.31 -35.84 -4.79
C GLY A 905 36.51 -34.34 -4.59
N LEU A 906 37.76 -33.86 -4.64
CA LEU A 906 38.07 -32.43 -4.54
C LEU A 906 37.46 -31.65 -5.72
N THR A 907 37.60 -32.18 -6.94
CA THR A 907 37.01 -31.61 -8.16
C THR A 907 35.48 -31.58 -8.06
N TYR A 908 34.84 -32.63 -7.52
CA TYR A 908 33.40 -32.67 -7.30
C TYR A 908 32.95 -31.61 -6.28
N VAL A 909 33.68 -31.44 -5.18
CA VAL A 909 33.37 -30.39 -4.17
C VAL A 909 33.53 -29.00 -4.79
N VAL A 910 34.63 -28.74 -5.49
CA VAL A 910 34.87 -27.47 -6.17
C VAL A 910 33.80 -27.21 -7.23
N LEU A 911 33.47 -28.19 -8.07
CA LEU A 911 32.43 -28.07 -9.08
C LEU A 911 31.04 -27.88 -8.46
N SER A 912 30.74 -28.49 -7.32
CA SER A 912 29.45 -28.32 -6.62
C SER A 912 29.35 -26.92 -6.01
N LEU A 913 30.43 -26.41 -5.43
CA LEU A 913 30.51 -25.03 -4.92
C LEU A 913 30.41 -24.00 -6.05
N VAL A 914 31.14 -24.23 -7.15
CA VAL A 914 31.07 -23.39 -8.35
C VAL A 914 29.69 -23.48 -8.98
N ALA A 915 29.08 -24.66 -9.09
CA ALA A 915 27.73 -24.82 -9.62
C ALA A 915 26.69 -24.11 -8.73
N SER A 916 26.86 -24.12 -7.41
CA SER A 916 25.99 -23.39 -6.48
C SER A 916 26.17 -21.87 -6.61
N ALA A 917 27.40 -21.39 -6.74
CA ALA A 917 27.70 -19.99 -6.98
C ALA A 917 27.19 -19.51 -8.35
N VAL A 918 27.42 -20.33 -9.39
CA VAL A 918 26.96 -20.09 -10.76
C VAL A 918 25.44 -20.10 -10.82
N TYR A 919 24.79 -21.07 -10.17
CA TYR A 919 23.34 -21.12 -10.02
C TYR A 919 22.81 -19.78 -9.47
N MET A 920 23.35 -19.29 -8.35
CA MET A 920 22.95 -18.00 -7.78
C MET A 920 23.20 -16.81 -8.72
N THR A 921 24.33 -16.78 -9.44
CA THR A 921 24.62 -15.71 -10.40
C THR A 921 23.78 -15.76 -11.67
N VAL A 922 23.26 -16.93 -12.04
CA VAL A 922 22.40 -17.13 -13.23
C VAL A 922 20.94 -16.89 -12.87
N THR A 923 20.48 -17.32 -11.70
CA THR A 923 19.11 -17.09 -11.23
C THR A 923 18.86 -15.64 -10.79
N SER A 924 19.89 -14.96 -10.26
CA SER A 924 19.80 -13.56 -9.82
C SER A 924 19.22 -12.61 -10.89
N PRO A 925 19.77 -12.53 -12.12
CA PRO A 925 19.28 -11.59 -13.12
C PRO A 925 18.08 -12.07 -13.96
N GLN A 926 17.71 -13.35 -13.91
CA GLN A 926 16.64 -13.91 -14.76
C GLN A 926 15.35 -14.28 -14.02
N ALA A 927 15.45 -14.63 -12.73
CA ALA A 927 14.30 -15.09 -11.93
C ALA A 927 14.13 -14.29 -10.63
N LEU A 928 15.18 -13.63 -10.14
CA LEU A 928 15.17 -12.76 -8.95
C LEU A 928 15.32 -11.27 -9.31
N ALA A 929 15.22 -10.90 -10.59
CA ALA A 929 15.35 -9.50 -11.03
C ALA A 929 14.16 -8.62 -10.65
N ASN A 930 13.03 -9.24 -10.27
CA ASN A 930 11.84 -8.58 -9.73
C ASN A 930 11.65 -8.85 -8.22
N ASP A 931 12.66 -9.41 -7.54
CA ASP A 931 12.66 -9.63 -6.08
C ASP A 931 13.15 -8.40 -5.31
#